data_AF-A0A6V7EL51-F1
#
_entry.id   AF-A0A6V7EL51-F1
#
_cell.length_a   1.000
_cell.length_b   1.000
_cell.length_c   1.000
_cell.angle_alpha   90.00
_cell.angle_beta   90.00
_cell.angle_gamma   90.00
#
_symmetry.space_group_name_H-M   'P 1'
#
loop_
_entity.id
_entity.type
_entity.pdbx_description
1 polymer ?
#
loop_
_entity_poly.entity_id
_entity_poly.type
_entity_poly.pdbx_seq_one_letter_code
_entity_poly.pdbx_strand_id
1 'polypeptide(L)'
;MTRFLNLIMSEPDIARIPVMVDSSKWSVIEAGLKCLQGKSVVNSISLKEGEAQFIEQARKVLRYGAAAVVMAFDEVGQADTCARKVEICTRAYKVLTEQVGFPPEDIIFDPNIFAVATGIEEHDNYAVDFIEATRQIKRTLPHCHISGGVSNVSFSFRGNEMVRQAIHSVFLFHAIKAGMDMGIVNAGGMPIYDELDPELRERVEDVILNRRKDGTERLLEIAERYKGSKGAAKVEDLAWREKPVRARLAHALVHGIDAFVETDTEEARQQSTRPLDVIEGPLMDGMNVVGDLFGAGKMFLPQVVKSARVMKKAVAYLLPYIEAEKLRTGDVGKSNGKIIMATVKGDVHDIGKNIVGVVLACNNFDVVDLGVMVSAQVILDRARAENADLIGLSGLITPSLEEMSHVAREMQRQGFEIPLLIGGATTSRAHTALKIDPHYKAPTVWVKDASRAVGVAQSLISRDLRQAFVAANDADYAEIRTRHRNRGDAKRLVSLEKARAQRFDGDWDNYVPPTPRQPGVHVFDDYPLQELIELIDWTPFFQAWELAGKFPAILSDDVVGPQANELYRDARKMLRTIVAEKWLTAKAVFGLWPANSVGDDVVLLTEPAESGIGNRKAIHRRLTIPDFPFPIPCTSCASRSTNPSTARTSVWPISSRPKAAANRTGLVRSR
;
A
#
# COMPACT_ATOMS: atom_id res chain seq x y z
N MET A 1 -0.67 -4.95 26.50
CA MET A 1 -1.42 -4.71 25.25
C MET A 1 -2.09 -3.34 25.22
N THR A 2 -3.05 -3.02 26.11
CA THR A 2 -3.75 -1.71 26.17
C THR A 2 -2.82 -0.50 26.14
N ARG A 3 -1.74 -0.50 26.95
CA ARG A 3 -0.73 0.58 26.91
C ARG A 3 -0.10 0.73 25.52
N PHE A 4 0.27 -0.38 24.88
CA PHE A 4 0.84 -0.36 23.53
C PHE A 4 -0.19 0.15 22.51
N LEU A 5 -1.42 -0.35 22.57
CA LEU A 5 -2.49 0.06 21.66
C LEU A 5 -2.83 1.55 21.83
N ASN A 6 -2.93 2.06 23.06
CA ASN A 6 -3.11 3.49 23.30
C ASN A 6 -1.94 4.34 22.77
N LEU A 7 -0.70 3.88 22.92
CA LEU A 7 0.49 4.58 22.42
C LEU A 7 0.55 4.59 20.89
N ILE A 8 0.14 3.51 20.22
CA ILE A 8 0.09 3.50 18.75
C ILE A 8 -1.15 4.22 18.20
N MET A 9 -2.24 4.31 18.97
CA MET A 9 -3.47 5.00 18.55
C MET A 9 -3.43 6.50 18.86
N SER A 10 -2.51 6.96 19.72
CA SER A 10 -2.21 8.38 19.89
C SER A 10 -1.42 8.99 18.73
N GLU A 11 -0.90 8.15 17.81
CA GLU A 11 -0.15 8.57 16.63
C GLU A 11 -1.05 8.46 15.38
N PRO A 12 -1.49 9.59 14.79
CA PRO A 12 -2.50 9.61 13.74
C PRO A 12 -2.21 8.75 12.51
N ASP A 13 -0.93 8.55 12.17
CA ASP A 13 -0.56 7.76 10.98
C ASP A 13 -0.61 6.25 11.24
N ILE A 14 -0.38 5.81 12.49
CA ILE A 14 -0.56 4.40 12.87
C ILE A 14 -2.03 4.10 13.17
N ALA A 15 -2.77 5.06 13.73
CA ALA A 15 -4.20 4.95 13.98
C ALA A 15 -5.03 4.71 12.68
N ARG A 16 -4.46 5.03 11.51
CA ARG A 16 -5.07 4.78 10.19
C ARG A 16 -4.82 3.37 9.65
N ILE A 17 -3.87 2.62 10.21
CA ILE A 17 -3.51 1.27 9.76
C ILE A 17 -4.40 0.25 10.49
N PRO A 18 -5.09 -0.67 9.79
CA PRO A 18 -5.85 -1.75 10.42
C PRO A 18 -4.96 -2.60 11.33
N VAL A 19 -5.28 -2.64 12.62
CA VAL A 19 -4.56 -3.48 13.60
C VAL A 19 -5.30 -4.80 13.76
N MET A 20 -4.57 -5.92 13.64
CA MET A 20 -5.08 -7.23 14.04
C MET A 20 -4.71 -7.51 15.49
N VAL A 21 -5.71 -7.69 16.36
CA VAL A 21 -5.51 -8.07 17.76
C VAL A 21 -5.59 -9.58 17.87
N ASP A 22 -4.48 -10.21 18.21
CA ASP A 22 -4.36 -11.66 18.37
C ASP A 22 -4.22 -12.05 19.84
N SER A 23 -5.17 -12.83 20.37
CA SER A 23 -5.07 -13.39 21.71
C SER A 23 -6.02 -14.57 21.92
N SER A 24 -5.59 -15.56 22.70
CA SER A 24 -6.46 -16.65 23.17
C SER A 24 -7.44 -16.24 24.28
N LYS A 25 -7.34 -15.02 24.82
CA LYS A 25 -8.21 -14.51 25.88
C LYS A 25 -9.10 -13.39 25.35
N TRP A 26 -10.42 -13.61 25.36
CA TRP A 26 -11.39 -12.61 24.93
C TRP A 26 -11.25 -11.27 25.68
N SER A 27 -11.00 -11.32 27.00
CA SER A 27 -10.80 -10.12 27.82
C SER A 27 -9.64 -9.24 27.33
N VAL A 28 -8.60 -9.87 26.77
CA VAL A 28 -7.47 -9.17 26.16
C VAL A 28 -7.92 -8.54 24.84
N ILE A 29 -8.51 -9.32 23.92
CA ILE A 29 -9.06 -8.81 22.65
C ILE A 29 -9.93 -7.58 22.89
N GLU A 30 -10.92 -7.69 23.78
CA GLU A 30 -11.87 -6.61 24.06
C GLU A 30 -11.17 -5.38 24.67
N ALA A 31 -10.20 -5.57 25.57
CA ALA A 31 -9.39 -4.46 26.07
C ALA A 31 -8.57 -3.78 24.96
N GLY A 32 -8.20 -4.52 23.92
CA GLY A 32 -7.52 -3.98 22.76
C GLY A 32 -8.44 -3.19 21.84
N LEU A 33 -9.61 -3.75 21.51
CA LEU A 33 -10.62 -3.10 20.67
C LEU A 33 -11.07 -1.75 21.24
N LYS A 34 -11.17 -1.63 22.57
CA LYS A 34 -11.47 -0.36 23.26
C LYS A 34 -10.44 0.75 23.02
N CYS A 35 -9.23 0.39 22.60
CA CYS A 35 -8.15 1.34 22.36
C CYS A 35 -8.06 1.76 20.89
N LEU A 36 -8.59 0.95 19.96
CA LEU A 36 -8.34 1.06 18.54
C LEU A 36 -9.28 2.05 17.84
N GLN A 37 -8.74 2.80 16.89
CA GLN A 37 -9.46 3.68 15.99
C GLN A 37 -9.48 3.06 14.58
N GLY A 38 -10.56 3.28 13.82
CA GLY A 38 -10.72 2.66 12.51
C GLY A 38 -11.12 1.18 12.57
N LYS A 39 -10.98 0.47 11.46
CA LYS A 39 -11.42 -0.92 11.32
C LYS A 39 -10.28 -1.89 11.65
N SER A 40 -10.32 -2.45 12.85
CA SER A 40 -9.38 -3.49 13.30
C SER A 40 -9.81 -4.89 12.89
N VAL A 41 -8.93 -5.88 13.04
CA VAL A 41 -9.24 -7.31 12.83
C VAL A 41 -9.08 -8.06 14.16
N VAL A 42 -10.01 -8.94 14.50
CA VAL A 42 -9.91 -9.82 15.67
C VAL A 42 -9.40 -11.19 15.24
N ASN A 43 -8.27 -11.65 15.79
CA ASN A 43 -7.78 -13.01 15.61
C ASN A 43 -7.81 -13.77 16.95
N SER A 44 -8.72 -14.70 17.19
CA SER A 44 -9.88 -15.08 16.37
C SER A 44 -11.11 -15.29 17.27
N ILE A 45 -12.26 -15.48 16.64
CA ILE A 45 -13.47 -16.03 17.28
C ILE A 45 -13.78 -17.40 16.65
N SER A 46 -14.46 -18.28 17.37
CA SER A 46 -14.84 -19.61 16.87
C SER A 46 -16.05 -20.19 17.59
N LEU A 47 -16.57 -21.31 17.08
CA LEU A 47 -17.72 -22.03 17.65
C LEU A 47 -17.33 -23.00 18.77
N LYS A 48 -16.05 -23.06 19.15
CA LYS A 48 -15.51 -24.01 20.14
C LYS A 48 -16.26 -24.03 21.48
N GLU A 49 -16.60 -22.85 21.99
CA GLU A 49 -17.31 -22.72 23.28
C GLU A 49 -18.84 -22.64 23.11
N GLY A 50 -19.33 -23.02 21.93
CA GLY A 50 -20.74 -23.02 21.57
C GLY A 50 -21.21 -21.75 20.86
N GLU A 51 -22.33 -21.88 20.16
CA GLU A 51 -22.92 -20.83 19.34
C GLU A 51 -23.29 -19.56 20.13
N ALA A 52 -23.78 -19.72 21.37
CA ALA A 52 -24.18 -18.57 22.20
C ALA A 52 -23.00 -17.61 22.48
N GLN A 53 -21.83 -18.15 22.81
CA GLN A 53 -20.64 -17.35 23.07
C GLN A 53 -20.04 -16.77 21.78
N PHE A 54 -20.06 -17.54 20.70
CA PHE A 54 -19.65 -17.06 19.37
C PHE A 54 -20.50 -15.85 18.94
N ILE A 55 -21.81 -15.90 19.11
CA ILE A 55 -22.74 -14.79 18.84
C ILE A 55 -22.45 -13.59 19.75
N GLU A 56 -22.20 -13.81 21.04
CA GLU A 56 -21.87 -12.73 21.98
C GLU A 56 -20.59 -12.00 21.55
N GLN A 57 -19.53 -12.76 21.23
CA GLN A 57 -18.26 -12.22 20.77
C GLN A 57 -18.43 -11.50 19.43
N ALA A 58 -19.10 -12.10 18.45
CA ALA A 58 -19.37 -11.50 17.15
C ALA A 58 -20.14 -10.17 17.27
N ARG A 59 -21.16 -10.10 18.15
CA ARG A 59 -21.89 -8.85 18.42
C ARG A 59 -20.99 -7.78 19.01
N LYS A 60 -20.04 -8.15 19.88
CA LYS A 60 -19.03 -7.21 20.40
C LYS A 60 -18.07 -6.76 19.31
N VAL A 61 -17.53 -7.67 18.49
CA VAL A 61 -16.66 -7.31 17.35
C VAL A 61 -17.38 -6.32 16.43
N LEU A 62 -18.64 -6.60 16.07
CA LEU A 62 -19.47 -5.73 15.25
C LEU A 62 -19.69 -4.36 15.92
N ARG A 63 -19.98 -4.34 17.23
CA ARG A 63 -20.13 -3.11 18.01
C ARG A 63 -18.88 -2.23 17.99
N TYR A 64 -17.69 -2.83 18.00
CA TYR A 64 -16.42 -2.11 17.89
C TYR A 64 -16.04 -1.77 16.43
N GLY A 65 -16.85 -2.18 15.44
CA GLY A 65 -16.60 -1.89 14.02
C GLY A 65 -15.43 -2.67 13.42
N ALA A 66 -15.07 -3.81 14.01
CA ALA A 66 -13.94 -4.64 13.60
C ALA A 66 -14.36 -5.78 12.66
N ALA A 67 -13.42 -6.29 11.87
CA ALA A 67 -13.53 -7.56 11.15
C ALA A 67 -13.08 -8.73 12.04
N ALA A 68 -13.42 -9.96 11.66
CA ALA A 68 -13.12 -11.15 12.45
C ALA A 68 -12.44 -12.24 11.62
N VAL A 69 -11.32 -12.75 12.14
CA VAL A 69 -10.83 -14.06 11.77
C VAL A 69 -11.67 -15.11 12.49
N VAL A 70 -12.30 -15.99 11.71
CA VAL A 70 -13.14 -17.08 12.18
C VAL A 70 -12.39 -18.39 11.97
N MET A 71 -11.88 -18.94 13.05
CA MET A 71 -11.16 -20.21 13.02
C MET A 71 -12.15 -21.36 12.87
N ALA A 72 -11.85 -22.32 11.98
CA ALA A 72 -12.67 -23.50 11.76
C ALA A 72 -12.56 -24.50 12.93
N PHE A 73 -13.11 -24.13 14.08
CA PHE A 73 -13.11 -24.88 15.31
C PHE A 73 -14.51 -24.77 15.96
N ASP A 74 -15.19 -25.90 16.08
CA ASP A 74 -16.50 -26.03 16.73
C ASP A 74 -16.43 -26.82 18.04
N GLU A 75 -17.59 -27.14 18.61
CA GLU A 75 -17.71 -27.85 19.89
C GLU A 75 -17.13 -29.28 19.86
N VAL A 76 -16.96 -29.86 18.66
CA VAL A 76 -16.40 -31.20 18.47
C VAL A 76 -14.88 -31.16 18.35
N GLY A 77 -14.33 -30.14 17.67
CA GLY A 77 -12.90 -30.06 17.43
C GLY A 77 -12.50 -29.10 16.33
N GLN A 78 -11.20 -29.08 16.04
CA GLN A 78 -10.67 -28.35 14.87
C GLN A 78 -11.01 -29.12 13.60
N ALA A 79 -11.37 -28.39 12.54
CA ALA A 79 -11.63 -28.99 11.23
C ALA A 79 -10.34 -29.43 10.53
N ASP A 80 -10.11 -30.74 10.46
CA ASP A 80 -8.98 -31.42 9.85
C ASP A 80 -9.20 -31.75 8.36
N THR A 81 -10.38 -32.26 8.00
CA THR A 81 -10.76 -32.64 6.63
C THR A 81 -11.40 -31.49 5.84
N CYS A 82 -11.34 -31.54 4.51
CA CYS A 82 -11.99 -30.56 3.63
C CYS A 82 -13.48 -30.39 3.96
N ALA A 83 -14.21 -31.50 4.15
CA ALA A 83 -15.64 -31.49 4.43
C ALA A 83 -15.94 -30.76 5.75
N ARG A 84 -15.20 -31.05 6.83
CA ARG A 84 -15.38 -30.38 8.13
C ARG A 84 -14.99 -28.90 8.06
N LYS A 85 -13.94 -28.55 7.32
CA LYS A 85 -13.53 -27.15 7.13
C LYS A 85 -14.66 -26.34 6.48
N VAL A 86 -15.23 -26.85 5.39
CA VAL A 86 -16.35 -26.21 4.67
C VAL A 86 -17.61 -26.17 5.53
N GLU A 87 -17.94 -27.25 6.24
CA GLU A 87 -19.11 -27.34 7.11
C GLU A 87 -19.06 -26.28 8.21
N ILE A 88 -17.96 -26.20 8.98
CA ILE A 88 -17.82 -25.26 10.09
C ILE A 88 -17.81 -23.82 9.58
N CYS A 89 -17.07 -23.51 8.50
CA CYS A 89 -17.08 -22.19 7.90
C CYS A 89 -18.48 -21.80 7.39
N THR A 90 -19.22 -22.73 6.79
CA THR A 90 -20.60 -22.48 6.32
C THR A 90 -21.55 -22.22 7.49
N ARG A 91 -21.46 -23.02 8.57
CA ARG A 91 -22.26 -22.81 9.78
C ARG A 91 -21.95 -21.44 10.40
N ALA A 92 -20.68 -21.11 10.58
CA ALA A 92 -20.26 -19.82 11.12
C ALA A 92 -20.70 -18.64 10.23
N TYR A 93 -20.60 -18.78 8.90
CA TYR A 93 -21.08 -17.77 7.94
C TYR A 93 -22.56 -17.48 8.11
N LYS A 94 -23.40 -18.52 8.18
CA LYS A 94 -24.85 -18.35 8.39
C LYS A 94 -25.17 -17.69 9.72
N VAL A 95 -24.53 -18.13 10.82
CA VAL A 95 -24.72 -17.51 12.14
C VAL A 95 -24.33 -16.02 12.11
N LEU A 96 -23.17 -15.69 11.54
CA LEU A 96 -22.69 -14.31 11.46
C LEU A 96 -23.59 -13.43 10.57
N THR A 97 -23.96 -13.90 9.39
CA THR A 97 -24.71 -13.09 8.41
C THR A 97 -26.20 -13.03 8.71
N GLU A 98 -26.83 -14.14 9.09
CA GLU A 98 -28.29 -14.25 9.25
C GLU A 98 -28.75 -13.89 10.67
N GLN A 99 -28.00 -14.26 11.72
CA GLN A 99 -28.39 -14.01 13.12
C GLN A 99 -27.75 -12.77 13.75
N VAL A 100 -26.47 -12.48 13.42
CA VAL A 100 -25.75 -11.33 13.99
C VAL A 100 -25.88 -10.09 13.09
N GLY A 101 -26.02 -10.28 11.77
CA GLY A 101 -25.99 -9.18 10.79
C GLY A 101 -24.58 -8.69 10.49
N PHE A 102 -23.58 -9.56 10.60
CA PHE A 102 -22.17 -9.26 10.32
C PHE A 102 -21.94 -9.12 8.80
N PRO A 103 -21.24 -8.07 8.31
CA PRO A 103 -20.95 -7.93 6.89
C PRO A 103 -20.09 -9.09 6.37
N PRO A 104 -20.48 -9.78 5.28
CA PRO A 104 -19.73 -10.91 4.73
C PRO A 104 -18.26 -10.58 4.36
N GLU A 105 -17.99 -9.36 3.87
CA GLU A 105 -16.66 -8.88 3.54
C GLU A 105 -15.72 -8.71 4.76
N ASP A 106 -16.28 -8.70 5.97
CA ASP A 106 -15.53 -8.59 7.23
C ASP A 106 -15.26 -9.94 7.87
N ILE A 107 -15.66 -11.03 7.20
CA ILE A 107 -15.43 -12.40 7.65
C ILE A 107 -14.19 -12.93 6.95
N ILE A 108 -13.16 -13.23 7.75
CA ILE A 108 -11.92 -13.86 7.29
C ILE A 108 -11.90 -15.28 7.86
N PHE A 109 -12.09 -16.31 7.05
CA PHE A 109 -11.98 -17.68 7.53
C PHE A 109 -10.51 -18.08 7.70
N ASP A 110 -10.19 -18.74 8.80
CA ASP A 110 -8.99 -19.57 8.95
C ASP A 110 -9.43 -21.05 8.99
N PRO A 111 -9.40 -21.76 7.84
CA PRO A 111 -9.74 -23.17 7.75
C PRO A 111 -8.75 -24.12 8.45
N ASN A 112 -7.79 -23.61 9.24
CA ASN A 112 -6.68 -24.33 9.87
C ASN A 112 -5.69 -24.95 8.87
N ILE A 113 -4.47 -24.43 8.86
CA ILE A 113 -3.33 -25.09 8.22
C ILE A 113 -2.67 -26.03 9.23
N PHE A 114 -2.62 -27.32 8.92
CA PHE A 114 -1.95 -28.34 9.72
C PHE A 114 -0.62 -28.77 9.11
N ALA A 115 0.22 -29.39 9.94
CA ALA A 115 1.53 -29.89 9.54
C ALA A 115 1.38 -31.15 8.67
N VAL A 116 2.08 -31.17 7.54
CA VAL A 116 2.22 -32.35 6.68
C VAL A 116 3.57 -33.04 6.90
N ALA A 117 3.76 -34.21 6.29
CA ALA A 117 4.99 -34.99 6.41
C ALA A 117 5.41 -35.23 7.87
N THR A 118 4.42 -35.59 8.69
CA THR A 118 4.62 -35.90 10.12
C THR A 118 4.98 -37.37 10.37
N GLY A 119 4.83 -38.22 9.34
CA GLY A 119 4.98 -39.68 9.44
C GLY A 119 3.69 -40.41 9.86
N ILE A 120 2.55 -39.71 9.90
CA ILE A 120 1.22 -40.24 10.21
C ILE A 120 0.38 -40.13 8.93
N GLU A 121 -0.13 -41.25 8.41
CA GLU A 121 -0.82 -41.33 7.10
C GLU A 121 -2.05 -40.40 7.05
N GLU A 122 -2.76 -40.26 8.18
CA GLU A 122 -3.92 -39.37 8.30
C GLU A 122 -3.57 -37.89 8.10
N HIS A 123 -2.30 -37.50 8.26
CA HIS A 123 -1.85 -36.12 8.14
C HIS A 123 -1.40 -35.75 6.72
N ASP A 124 -1.21 -36.72 5.83
CA ASP A 124 -0.66 -36.49 4.50
C ASP A 124 -1.60 -35.64 3.63
N ASN A 125 -2.91 -35.72 3.88
CA ASN A 125 -3.90 -35.00 3.09
C ASN A 125 -4.19 -33.57 3.57
N TYR A 126 -3.64 -33.13 4.72
CA TYR A 126 -4.03 -31.87 5.33
C TYR A 126 -3.81 -30.62 4.47
N ALA A 127 -2.74 -30.58 3.67
CA ALA A 127 -2.50 -29.47 2.75
C ALA A 127 -3.51 -29.45 1.59
N VAL A 128 -3.84 -30.62 1.02
CA VAL A 128 -4.88 -30.77 0.00
C VAL A 128 -6.24 -30.36 0.54
N ASP A 129 -6.59 -30.82 1.75
CA ASP A 129 -7.85 -30.49 2.40
C ASP A 129 -8.01 -28.98 2.61
N PHE A 130 -6.94 -28.27 2.96
CA PHE A 130 -6.97 -26.81 3.06
C PHE A 130 -7.18 -26.14 1.69
N ILE A 131 -6.44 -26.57 0.65
CA ILE A 131 -6.51 -26.01 -0.70
C ILE A 131 -7.91 -26.22 -1.30
N GLU A 132 -8.49 -27.42 -1.16
CA GLU A 132 -9.83 -27.73 -1.65
C GLU A 132 -10.92 -27.01 -0.85
N ALA A 133 -10.80 -26.96 0.48
CA ALA A 133 -11.74 -26.20 1.31
C ALA A 133 -11.71 -24.72 0.94
N THR A 134 -10.51 -24.17 0.68
CA THR A 134 -10.34 -22.79 0.21
C THR A 134 -11.13 -22.53 -1.07
N ARG A 135 -10.98 -23.41 -2.07
CA ARG A 135 -11.71 -23.31 -3.35
C ARG A 135 -13.23 -23.40 -3.14
N GLN A 136 -13.69 -24.31 -2.29
CA GLN A 136 -15.11 -24.49 -2.01
C GLN A 136 -15.69 -23.28 -1.28
N ILE A 137 -15.05 -22.83 -0.20
CA ILE A 137 -15.46 -21.66 0.60
C ILE A 137 -15.57 -20.42 -0.29
N LYS A 138 -14.56 -20.12 -1.12
CA LYS A 138 -14.61 -18.95 -2.03
C LYS A 138 -15.74 -19.04 -3.06
N ARG A 139 -16.13 -20.26 -3.45
CA ARG A 139 -17.21 -20.49 -4.42
C ARG A 139 -18.60 -20.40 -3.78
N THR A 140 -18.77 -20.89 -2.56
CA THR A 140 -20.09 -21.02 -1.93
C THR A 140 -20.43 -19.88 -0.96
N LEU A 141 -19.41 -19.26 -0.35
CA LEU A 141 -19.56 -18.19 0.63
C LEU A 141 -19.06 -16.88 0.02
N PRO A 142 -19.94 -16.04 -0.55
CA PRO A 142 -19.52 -14.84 -1.26
C PRO A 142 -18.95 -13.79 -0.30
N HIS A 143 -18.02 -13.01 -0.83
CA HIS A 143 -17.35 -11.87 -0.20
C HIS A 143 -16.40 -12.16 0.97
N CYS A 144 -16.44 -13.35 1.58
CA CYS A 144 -15.49 -13.67 2.65
C CYS A 144 -14.06 -13.83 2.13
N HIS A 145 -13.11 -13.63 3.04
CA HIS A 145 -11.68 -13.83 2.80
C HIS A 145 -11.17 -15.11 3.45
N ILE A 146 -10.02 -15.60 2.99
CA ILE A 146 -9.36 -16.79 3.55
C ILE A 146 -7.93 -16.45 3.96
N SER A 147 -7.62 -16.76 5.22
CA SER A 147 -6.32 -16.59 5.86
C SER A 147 -5.77 -17.93 6.35
N GLY A 148 -4.46 -18.00 6.57
CA GLY A 148 -3.87 -19.17 7.23
C GLY A 148 -2.41 -18.96 7.66
N GLY A 149 -2.06 -19.62 8.77
CA GLY A 149 -0.70 -19.74 9.27
C GLY A 149 0.18 -20.67 8.43
N VAL A 150 0.78 -20.17 7.35
CA VAL A 150 1.59 -20.96 6.41
C VAL A 150 2.74 -21.69 7.11
N SER A 151 3.31 -21.08 8.16
CA SER A 151 4.39 -21.68 8.94
C SER A 151 4.03 -23.02 9.60
N ASN A 152 2.74 -23.33 9.75
CA ASN A 152 2.25 -24.59 10.30
C ASN A 152 2.42 -25.76 9.33
N VAL A 153 2.30 -25.55 8.01
CA VAL A 153 2.39 -26.64 7.03
C VAL A 153 3.73 -27.34 7.08
N SER A 154 4.80 -26.60 7.39
CA SER A 154 6.17 -27.10 7.44
C SER A 154 6.68 -27.40 8.86
N PHE A 155 5.78 -27.56 9.85
CA PHE A 155 6.17 -27.69 11.25
C PHE A 155 7.10 -28.89 11.51
N SER A 156 6.90 -30.01 10.80
CA SER A 156 7.70 -31.23 10.88
C SER A 156 9.19 -31.01 10.52
N PHE A 157 9.50 -29.94 9.81
CA PHE A 157 10.86 -29.60 9.37
C PHE A 157 11.49 -28.43 10.14
N ARG A 158 11.02 -28.15 11.37
CA ARG A 158 11.67 -27.14 12.25
C ARG A 158 13.18 -27.39 12.36
N GLY A 159 13.97 -26.35 12.12
CA GLY A 159 15.43 -26.42 12.10
C GLY A 159 16.04 -26.72 10.72
N ASN A 160 15.23 -27.02 9.70
CA ASN A 160 15.65 -27.13 8.31
C ASN A 160 14.97 -26.04 7.47
N GLU A 161 15.54 -24.83 7.51
CA GLU A 161 14.89 -23.65 6.96
C GLU A 161 14.74 -23.72 5.43
N MET A 162 15.69 -24.33 4.72
CA MET A 162 15.62 -24.46 3.26
C MET A 162 14.41 -25.31 2.83
N VAL A 163 14.21 -26.46 3.46
CA VAL A 163 13.04 -27.32 3.17
C VAL A 163 11.74 -26.63 3.59
N ARG A 164 11.73 -25.92 4.73
CA ARG A 164 10.55 -25.15 5.16
C ARG A 164 10.15 -24.09 4.15
N GLN A 165 11.12 -23.31 3.66
CA GLN A 165 10.91 -22.27 2.68
C GLN A 165 10.41 -22.83 1.34
N ALA A 166 10.93 -23.98 0.90
CA ALA A 166 10.42 -24.69 -0.28
C ALA A 166 8.95 -25.12 -0.09
N ILE A 167 8.62 -25.72 1.07
CA ILE A 167 7.24 -26.09 1.45
C ILE A 167 6.31 -24.87 1.42
N HIS A 168 6.74 -23.73 1.97
CA HIS A 168 5.92 -22.50 1.96
C HIS A 168 5.68 -22.00 0.54
N SER A 169 6.73 -21.94 -0.30
CA SER A 169 6.64 -21.48 -1.68
C SER A 169 5.68 -22.34 -2.50
N VAL A 170 5.78 -23.66 -2.40
CA VAL A 170 4.91 -24.59 -3.13
C VAL A 170 3.47 -24.52 -2.61
N PHE A 171 3.28 -24.53 -1.29
CA PHE A 171 1.95 -24.43 -0.68
C PHE A 171 1.22 -23.15 -1.11
N LEU A 172 1.89 -21.99 -1.00
CA LEU A 172 1.31 -20.71 -1.37
C LEU A 172 0.99 -20.62 -2.86
N PHE A 173 1.86 -21.14 -3.73
CA PHE A 173 1.60 -21.19 -5.17
C PHE A 173 0.27 -21.89 -5.49
N HIS A 174 -0.03 -23.01 -4.81
CA HIS A 174 -1.29 -23.73 -5.01
C HIS A 174 -2.48 -23.10 -4.26
N ALA A 175 -2.29 -22.64 -3.02
CA ALA A 175 -3.35 -22.06 -2.21
C ALA A 175 -3.85 -20.71 -2.76
N ILE A 176 -2.96 -19.86 -3.27
CA ILE A 176 -3.32 -18.59 -3.93
C ILE A 176 -4.16 -18.86 -5.17
N LYS A 177 -3.77 -19.85 -6.00
CA LYS A 177 -4.56 -20.28 -7.17
C LYS A 177 -5.94 -20.81 -6.78
N ALA A 178 -6.08 -21.40 -5.60
CA ALA A 178 -7.36 -21.87 -5.07
C ALA A 178 -8.22 -20.74 -4.48
N GLY A 179 -7.66 -19.54 -4.28
CA GLY A 179 -8.37 -18.36 -3.81
C GLY A 179 -8.04 -17.91 -2.38
N MET A 180 -6.92 -18.36 -1.81
CA MET A 180 -6.40 -17.85 -0.53
C MET A 180 -6.04 -16.37 -0.65
N ASP A 181 -6.54 -15.54 0.27
CA ASP A 181 -6.35 -14.07 0.23
C ASP A 181 -5.15 -13.62 1.06
N MET A 182 -4.86 -14.28 2.19
CA MET A 182 -3.87 -13.85 3.18
C MET A 182 -3.04 -15.02 3.71
N GLY A 183 -1.71 -14.91 3.72
CA GLY A 183 -0.81 -15.90 4.31
C GLY A 183 0.06 -15.31 5.41
N ILE A 184 0.05 -15.91 6.60
CA ILE A 184 0.94 -15.53 7.70
C ILE A 184 2.26 -16.30 7.53
N VAL A 185 3.26 -15.63 6.93
CA VAL A 185 4.53 -16.22 6.50
C VAL A 185 5.66 -15.19 6.57
N ASN A 186 6.92 -15.66 6.63
CA ASN A 186 8.07 -14.81 6.39
C ASN A 186 8.30 -14.63 4.88
N ALA A 187 7.89 -13.49 4.33
CA ALA A 187 7.98 -13.21 2.90
C ALA A 187 9.43 -13.01 2.40
N GLY A 188 10.37 -12.61 3.26
CA GLY A 188 11.74 -12.28 2.86
C GLY A 188 12.64 -13.47 2.59
N GLY A 189 12.34 -14.61 3.20
CA GLY A 189 13.09 -15.87 3.03
C GLY A 189 12.54 -16.77 1.92
N MET A 190 11.52 -16.36 1.18
CA MET A 190 10.84 -17.26 0.26
C MET A 190 11.60 -17.40 -1.07
N PRO A 191 12.03 -18.61 -1.47
CA PRO A 191 12.65 -18.84 -2.76
C PRO A 191 11.63 -18.65 -3.89
N ILE A 192 12.13 -18.40 -5.09
CA ILE A 192 11.30 -18.39 -6.30
C ILE A 192 10.94 -19.85 -6.62
N TYR A 193 9.65 -20.11 -6.85
CA TYR A 193 9.15 -21.48 -7.07
C TYR A 193 9.86 -22.22 -8.23
N ASP A 194 10.24 -21.51 -9.30
CA ASP A 194 10.94 -22.11 -10.45
C ASP A 194 12.43 -22.38 -10.21
N GLU A 195 13.04 -21.75 -9.20
CA GLU A 195 14.46 -21.90 -8.86
C GLU A 195 14.71 -22.90 -7.74
N LEU A 196 13.63 -23.44 -7.16
CA LEU A 196 13.74 -24.61 -6.30
C LEU A 196 14.43 -25.73 -7.07
N ASP A 197 15.37 -26.40 -6.42
CA ASP A 197 15.99 -27.61 -6.96
C ASP A 197 14.88 -28.54 -7.48
N PRO A 198 14.95 -29.02 -8.74
CA PRO A 198 13.85 -29.77 -9.33
C PRO A 198 13.45 -31.02 -8.54
N GLU A 199 14.42 -31.71 -7.93
CA GLU A 199 14.15 -32.87 -7.06
C GLU A 199 13.43 -32.41 -5.80
N LEU A 200 13.93 -31.38 -5.11
CA LEU A 200 13.29 -30.82 -3.92
C LEU A 200 11.87 -30.32 -4.19
N ARG A 201 11.68 -29.58 -5.29
CA ARG A 201 10.36 -29.07 -5.70
C ARG A 201 9.38 -30.21 -5.95
N GLU A 202 9.79 -31.24 -6.70
CA GLU A 202 8.96 -32.42 -6.95
C GLU A 202 8.58 -33.11 -5.64
N ARG A 203 9.54 -33.36 -4.73
CA ARG A 203 9.24 -34.04 -3.45
C ARG A 203 8.34 -33.20 -2.56
N VAL A 204 8.51 -31.88 -2.54
CA VAL A 204 7.63 -30.98 -1.80
C VAL A 204 6.23 -30.94 -2.41
N GLU A 205 6.10 -30.93 -3.74
CA GLU A 205 4.80 -31.04 -4.40
C GLU A 205 4.10 -32.36 -4.13
N ASP A 206 4.84 -33.47 -4.14
CA ASP A 206 4.32 -34.79 -3.80
C ASP A 206 3.67 -34.80 -2.41
N VAL A 207 4.29 -34.13 -1.44
CA VAL A 207 3.77 -33.97 -0.07
C VAL A 207 2.61 -32.97 -0.01
N ILE A 208 2.76 -31.76 -0.56
CA ILE A 208 1.73 -30.70 -0.48
C ILE A 208 0.43 -31.10 -1.18
N LEU A 209 0.54 -31.81 -2.30
CA LEU A 209 -0.60 -32.23 -3.12
C LEU A 209 -1.00 -33.69 -2.88
N ASN A 210 -0.34 -34.37 -1.94
CA ASN A 210 -0.56 -35.78 -1.63
C ASN A 210 -0.66 -36.66 -2.91
N ARG A 211 0.27 -36.46 -3.87
CA ARG A 211 0.24 -37.13 -5.18
C ARG A 211 0.53 -38.62 -5.08
N ARG A 212 1.21 -39.04 -4.01
CA ARG A 212 1.75 -40.37 -3.81
C ARG A 212 1.85 -40.71 -2.33
N LYS A 213 1.69 -41.99 -2.01
CA LYS A 213 1.69 -42.50 -0.63
C LYS A 213 3.04 -42.40 0.08
N ASP A 214 4.14 -42.55 -0.67
CA ASP A 214 5.52 -42.49 -0.15
C ASP A 214 6.12 -41.07 -0.21
N GLY A 215 5.29 -40.02 -0.34
CA GLY A 215 5.76 -38.64 -0.51
C GLY A 215 6.55 -38.13 0.70
N THR A 216 6.11 -38.48 1.90
CA THR A 216 6.74 -38.07 3.16
C THR A 216 8.13 -38.69 3.31
N GLU A 217 8.27 -40.00 3.10
CA GLU A 217 9.55 -40.71 3.15
C GLU A 217 10.53 -40.15 2.13
N ARG A 218 10.04 -39.94 0.90
CA ARG A 218 10.80 -39.36 -0.21
C ARG A 218 11.32 -37.96 0.08
N LEU A 219 10.54 -37.13 0.78
CA LEU A 219 11.00 -35.81 1.19
C LEU A 219 12.01 -35.92 2.34
N LEU A 220 11.82 -36.83 3.29
CA LEU A 220 12.75 -37.05 4.40
C LEU A 220 14.12 -37.56 3.94
N GLU A 221 14.16 -38.45 2.95
CA GLU A 221 15.39 -38.96 2.31
C GLU A 221 16.31 -37.83 1.82
N ILE A 222 15.71 -36.77 1.28
CA ILE A 222 16.45 -35.64 0.74
C ILE A 222 16.62 -34.51 1.77
N ALA A 223 15.69 -34.39 2.73
CA ALA A 223 15.69 -33.33 3.73
C ALA A 223 16.97 -33.32 4.58
N GLU A 224 17.52 -34.49 4.91
CA GLU A 224 18.78 -34.59 5.65
C GLU A 224 19.97 -33.97 4.88
N ARG A 225 19.97 -33.99 3.54
CA ARG A 225 20.99 -33.29 2.72
C ARG A 225 20.98 -31.78 2.94
N TYR A 226 19.85 -31.24 3.38
CA TYR A 226 19.65 -29.81 3.63
C TYR A 226 19.71 -29.44 5.12
N LYS A 227 19.91 -30.44 6.00
CA LYS A 227 19.94 -30.28 7.45
C LYS A 227 21.39 -30.04 7.89
N GLY A 228 21.72 -28.81 8.31
CA GLY A 228 23.07 -28.49 8.81
C GLY A 228 23.77 -27.32 8.13
N SER A 229 23.11 -26.62 7.19
CA SER A 229 23.57 -25.30 6.71
C SER A 229 23.37 -24.20 7.77
N LYS A 230 23.83 -24.43 9.00
CA LYS A 230 23.93 -23.40 10.04
C LYS A 230 25.06 -22.46 9.65
N GLY A 231 24.73 -21.30 9.10
CA GLY A 231 25.56 -20.09 9.21
C GLY A 231 27.01 -20.18 8.72
N ALA A 232 27.36 -21.15 7.86
CA ALA A 232 28.49 -20.91 6.98
C ALA A 232 28.05 -19.74 6.10
N ALA A 233 28.77 -18.61 6.17
CA ALA A 233 28.69 -17.61 5.12
C ALA A 233 28.72 -18.42 3.82
N LYS A 234 27.63 -18.39 3.04
CA LYS A 234 27.68 -18.89 1.67
C LYS A 234 28.92 -18.21 1.12
N VAL A 235 29.97 -18.98 0.84
CA VAL A 235 30.86 -18.61 -0.24
C VAL A 235 29.85 -18.38 -1.36
N GLU A 236 29.66 -17.12 -1.74
CA GLU A 236 28.70 -16.80 -2.80
C GLU A 236 28.96 -17.83 -3.89
N ASP A 237 27.92 -18.56 -4.27
CA ASP A 237 28.05 -19.47 -5.39
C ASP A 237 28.24 -18.59 -6.61
N LEU A 238 29.51 -18.26 -6.89
CA LEU A 238 29.92 -17.40 -7.97
C LEU A 238 29.97 -18.17 -9.29
N ALA A 239 29.39 -19.39 -9.40
CA ALA A 239 29.30 -20.12 -10.66
C ALA A 239 28.57 -19.29 -11.74
N TRP A 240 27.62 -18.43 -11.36
CA TRP A 240 27.00 -17.51 -12.30
C TRP A 240 27.97 -16.45 -12.86
N ARG A 241 29.11 -16.18 -12.19
CA ARG A 241 30.16 -15.27 -12.67
C ARG A 241 30.92 -15.81 -13.88
N GLU A 242 30.94 -17.12 -14.07
CA GLU A 242 31.58 -17.78 -15.21
C GLU A 242 30.72 -17.68 -16.49
N LYS A 243 29.44 -17.27 -16.35
CA LYS A 243 28.54 -17.07 -17.49
C LYS A 243 28.92 -15.82 -18.29
N PRO A 244 28.51 -15.72 -19.58
CA PRO A 244 28.66 -14.50 -20.36
C PRO A 244 28.00 -13.30 -19.69
N VAL A 245 28.58 -12.10 -19.85
CA VAL A 245 28.14 -10.87 -19.18
C VAL A 245 26.64 -10.59 -19.31
N ARG A 246 26.05 -10.91 -20.48
CA ARG A 246 24.60 -10.75 -20.71
C ARG A 246 23.77 -11.59 -19.73
N ALA A 247 24.16 -12.85 -19.51
CA ALA A 247 23.51 -13.75 -18.57
C ALA A 247 23.80 -13.38 -17.12
N ARG A 248 24.96 -12.78 -16.83
CA ARG A 248 25.29 -12.26 -15.49
C ARG A 248 24.42 -11.07 -15.10
N LEU A 249 24.21 -10.12 -16.01
CA LEU A 249 23.33 -8.98 -15.79
C LEU A 249 21.87 -9.41 -15.59
N ALA A 250 21.37 -10.35 -16.39
CA ALA A 250 20.03 -10.90 -16.22
C ALA A 250 19.87 -11.61 -14.86
N HIS A 251 20.86 -12.43 -14.46
CA HIS A 251 20.88 -13.08 -13.15
C HIS A 251 20.92 -12.06 -12.01
N ALA A 252 21.79 -11.05 -12.11
CA ALA A 252 21.89 -9.99 -11.11
C ALA A 252 20.56 -9.24 -10.94
N LEU A 253 19.82 -9.00 -12.03
CA LEU A 253 18.49 -8.39 -11.98
C LEU A 253 17.46 -9.30 -11.31
N VAL A 254 17.34 -10.57 -11.72
CA VAL A 254 16.34 -11.50 -11.16
C VAL A 254 16.56 -11.71 -9.65
N HIS A 255 17.80 -11.84 -9.21
CA HIS A 255 18.11 -12.05 -7.79
C HIS A 255 18.32 -10.76 -6.99
N GLY A 256 18.32 -9.59 -7.65
CA GLY A 256 18.51 -8.30 -6.99
C GLY A 256 19.93 -8.09 -6.42
N ILE A 257 20.96 -8.61 -7.10
CA ILE A 257 22.38 -8.52 -6.72
C ILE A 257 22.99 -7.25 -7.30
N ASP A 258 23.44 -6.32 -6.46
CA ASP A 258 24.01 -5.02 -6.88
C ASP A 258 25.54 -4.94 -6.79
N ALA A 259 26.21 -5.96 -6.27
CA ALA A 259 27.64 -5.96 -6.00
C ALA A 259 28.50 -5.87 -7.28
N PHE A 260 28.14 -6.61 -8.34
CA PHE A 260 28.93 -6.72 -9.58
C PHE A 260 28.33 -5.95 -10.76
N VAL A 261 27.20 -5.26 -10.55
CA VAL A 261 26.40 -4.70 -11.65
C VAL A 261 27.17 -3.65 -12.45
N GLU A 262 27.97 -2.80 -11.83
CA GLU A 262 28.76 -1.78 -12.55
C GLU A 262 29.84 -2.42 -13.43
N THR A 263 30.58 -3.38 -12.88
CA THR A 263 31.62 -4.12 -13.62
C THR A 263 31.03 -4.89 -14.79
N ASP A 264 29.90 -5.58 -14.58
CA ASP A 264 29.22 -6.32 -15.65
C ASP A 264 28.60 -5.36 -16.68
N THR A 265 28.08 -4.22 -16.24
CA THR A 265 27.53 -3.22 -17.15
C THR A 265 28.62 -2.62 -18.03
N GLU A 266 29.82 -2.36 -17.48
CA GLU A 266 30.98 -1.90 -18.26
C GLU A 266 31.47 -2.95 -19.26
N GLU A 267 31.59 -4.21 -18.83
CA GLU A 267 31.99 -5.28 -19.73
C GLU A 267 30.95 -5.45 -20.87
N ALA A 268 29.66 -5.40 -20.55
CA ALA A 268 28.60 -5.44 -21.56
C ALA A 268 28.64 -4.21 -22.48
N ARG A 269 28.98 -3.03 -21.95
CA ARG A 269 29.15 -1.79 -22.74
C ARG A 269 30.30 -1.90 -23.71
N GLN A 270 31.44 -2.46 -23.30
CA GLN A 270 32.60 -2.67 -24.18
C GLN A 270 32.32 -3.69 -25.29
N GLN A 271 31.45 -4.68 -25.02
CA GLN A 271 31.01 -5.67 -26.00
C GLN A 271 29.88 -5.18 -26.90
N SER A 272 29.25 -4.05 -26.56
CA SER A 272 28.12 -3.48 -27.29
C SER A 272 28.58 -2.37 -28.23
N THR A 273 27.89 -2.23 -29.36
CA THR A 273 28.14 -1.16 -30.32
C THR A 273 27.73 0.21 -29.78
N ARG A 274 26.61 0.27 -29.06
CA ARG A 274 26.07 1.47 -28.41
C ARG A 274 25.84 1.20 -26.92
N PRO A 275 26.19 2.11 -26.00
CA PRO A 275 25.79 2.04 -24.60
C PRO A 275 24.30 1.71 -24.36
N LEU A 276 23.41 2.18 -25.22
CA LEU A 276 21.98 1.86 -25.19
C LEU A 276 21.67 0.38 -25.42
N ASP A 277 22.48 -0.34 -26.20
CA ASP A 277 22.26 -1.76 -26.50
C ASP A 277 22.39 -2.64 -25.23
N VAL A 278 23.10 -2.15 -24.20
CA VAL A 278 23.17 -2.81 -22.88
C VAL A 278 21.84 -2.70 -22.12
N ILE A 279 21.16 -1.55 -22.25
CA ILE A 279 19.84 -1.33 -21.65
C ILE A 279 18.82 -2.17 -22.40
N GLU A 280 18.72 -2.00 -23.72
CA GLU A 280 17.73 -2.68 -24.57
C GLU A 280 17.95 -4.19 -24.68
N GLY A 281 19.17 -4.67 -24.43
CA GLY A 281 19.51 -6.09 -24.41
C GLY A 281 19.51 -6.70 -23.00
N PRO A 282 20.68 -6.96 -22.39
CA PRO A 282 20.80 -7.72 -21.15
C PRO A 282 19.92 -7.24 -20.00
N LEU A 283 19.79 -5.91 -19.84
CA LEU A 283 19.09 -5.34 -18.71
C LEU A 283 17.56 -5.47 -18.87
N MET A 284 17.02 -5.16 -20.04
CA MET A 284 15.61 -5.40 -20.34
C MET A 284 15.26 -6.89 -20.36
N ASP A 285 16.13 -7.76 -20.87
CA ASP A 285 15.95 -9.21 -20.81
C ASP A 285 15.75 -9.69 -19.36
N GLY A 286 16.59 -9.22 -18.44
CA GLY A 286 16.45 -9.53 -17.01
C GLY A 286 15.15 -9.00 -16.40
N MET A 287 14.73 -7.78 -16.76
CA MET A 287 13.49 -7.18 -16.27
C MET A 287 12.23 -7.88 -16.81
N ASN A 288 12.26 -8.39 -18.04
CA ASN A 288 11.16 -9.18 -18.61
C ASN A 288 10.97 -10.48 -17.82
N VAL A 289 12.06 -11.18 -17.47
CA VAL A 289 12.00 -12.38 -16.63
C VAL A 289 11.38 -12.08 -15.26
N VAL A 290 11.76 -10.97 -14.62
CA VAL A 290 11.16 -10.52 -13.36
C VAL A 290 9.65 -10.28 -13.52
N GLY A 291 9.24 -9.64 -14.62
CA GLY A 291 7.84 -9.42 -14.96
C GLY A 291 7.04 -10.71 -15.13
N ASP A 292 7.58 -11.67 -15.88
CA ASP A 292 6.94 -12.98 -16.13
C ASP A 292 6.78 -13.79 -14.85
N LEU A 293 7.83 -13.83 -14.00
CA LEU A 293 7.80 -14.54 -12.73
C LEU A 293 6.80 -13.92 -11.75
N PHE A 294 6.73 -12.58 -11.70
CA PHE A 294 5.74 -11.87 -10.87
C PHE A 294 4.31 -12.11 -11.37
N GLY A 295 4.08 -12.00 -12.68
CA GLY A 295 2.78 -12.25 -13.31
C GLY A 295 2.28 -13.69 -13.12
N ALA A 296 3.18 -14.66 -13.10
CA ALA A 296 2.88 -16.07 -12.86
C ALA A 296 2.68 -16.41 -11.36
N GLY A 297 2.84 -15.45 -10.45
CA GLY A 297 2.75 -15.66 -9.00
C GLY A 297 3.92 -16.46 -8.42
N LYS A 298 5.06 -16.53 -9.14
CA LYS A 298 6.28 -17.26 -8.76
C LYS A 298 7.30 -16.38 -8.05
N MET A 299 7.17 -15.06 -8.22
CA MET A 299 7.97 -14.02 -7.59
C MET A 299 7.03 -13.01 -6.92
N PHE A 300 7.44 -12.44 -5.80
CA PHE A 300 6.64 -11.56 -4.97
C PHE A 300 7.16 -10.12 -5.02
N LEU A 301 6.31 -9.15 -4.67
CA LEU A 301 6.61 -7.72 -4.77
C LEU A 301 7.96 -7.28 -4.15
N PRO A 302 8.38 -7.78 -2.97
CA PRO A 302 9.68 -7.40 -2.40
C PRO A 302 10.88 -7.80 -3.27
N GLN A 303 10.78 -8.90 -4.01
CA GLN A 303 11.84 -9.36 -4.91
C GLN A 303 11.94 -8.45 -6.14
N VAL A 304 10.80 -8.04 -6.70
CA VAL A 304 10.72 -7.10 -7.84
C VAL A 304 11.39 -5.75 -7.53
N VAL A 305 11.23 -5.24 -6.30
CA VAL A 305 11.86 -3.99 -5.87
C VAL A 305 13.39 -4.10 -5.83
N LYS A 306 13.93 -5.25 -5.39
CA LYS A 306 15.38 -5.49 -5.41
C LYS A 306 15.93 -5.50 -6.84
N SER A 307 15.22 -6.12 -7.79
CA SER A 307 15.56 -6.11 -9.21
C SER A 307 15.62 -4.70 -9.79
N ALA A 308 14.63 -3.85 -9.48
CA ALA A 308 14.59 -2.47 -9.94
C ALA A 308 15.79 -1.63 -9.44
N ARG A 309 16.32 -1.92 -8.24
CA ARG A 309 17.51 -1.26 -7.70
C ARG A 309 18.76 -1.59 -8.52
N VAL A 310 18.94 -2.85 -8.90
CA VAL A 310 20.04 -3.30 -9.76
C VAL A 310 19.95 -2.63 -11.13
N MET A 311 18.74 -2.57 -11.71
CA MET A 311 18.47 -1.89 -12.98
C MET A 311 18.88 -0.42 -12.93
N LYS A 312 18.43 0.31 -11.91
CA LYS A 312 18.76 1.73 -11.75
C LYS A 312 20.26 1.97 -11.62
N LYS A 313 20.98 1.11 -10.90
CA LYS A 313 22.45 1.22 -10.72
C LYS A 313 23.19 0.97 -12.05
N ALA A 314 22.76 -0.02 -12.83
CA ALA A 314 23.30 -0.27 -14.17
C ALA A 314 23.07 0.90 -15.13
N VAL A 315 21.84 1.42 -15.19
CA VAL A 315 21.50 2.57 -16.05
C VAL A 315 22.27 3.83 -15.62
N ALA A 316 22.41 4.07 -14.31
CA ALA A 316 23.17 5.20 -13.78
C ALA A 316 24.65 5.16 -14.22
N TYR A 317 25.23 3.96 -14.30
CA TYR A 317 26.59 3.76 -14.81
C TYR A 317 26.71 4.09 -16.32
N LEU A 318 25.70 3.76 -17.12
CA LEU A 318 25.71 3.97 -18.57
C LEU A 318 25.43 5.42 -18.98
N LEU A 319 24.77 6.22 -18.15
CA LEU A 319 24.35 7.59 -18.46
C LEU A 319 25.45 8.46 -19.10
N PRO A 320 26.67 8.57 -18.53
CA PRO A 320 27.73 9.40 -19.12
C PRO A 320 28.13 8.97 -20.54
N TYR A 321 28.09 7.66 -20.81
CA TYR A 321 28.44 7.11 -22.12
C TYR A 321 27.32 7.31 -23.14
N ILE A 322 26.06 7.20 -22.71
CA ILE A 322 24.88 7.48 -23.54
C ILE A 322 24.86 8.95 -23.94
N GLU A 323 25.15 9.87 -23.02
CA GLU A 323 25.23 11.31 -23.31
C GLU A 323 26.36 11.63 -24.30
N ALA A 324 27.55 11.04 -24.11
CA ALA A 324 28.68 11.22 -25.02
C ALA A 324 28.42 10.65 -26.42
N GLU A 325 27.72 9.51 -26.51
CA GLU A 325 27.32 8.93 -27.80
C GLU A 325 26.28 9.78 -28.51
N LYS A 326 25.23 10.24 -27.81
CA LYS A 326 24.20 11.13 -28.36
C LYS A 326 24.81 12.39 -28.97
N LEU A 327 25.84 12.96 -28.34
CA LEU A 327 26.60 14.10 -28.86
C LEU A 327 27.40 13.77 -30.13
N ARG A 328 27.79 12.50 -30.34
CA ARG A 328 28.66 12.07 -31.44
C ARG A 328 27.90 11.57 -32.67
N THR A 329 26.80 10.86 -32.50
CA THR A 329 26.07 10.19 -33.58
C THR A 329 24.79 10.91 -33.99
N GLY A 330 24.24 11.78 -33.13
CA GLY A 330 22.89 12.34 -33.32
C GLY A 330 21.77 11.29 -33.25
N ASP A 331 22.10 10.04 -32.95
CA ASP A 331 21.17 8.91 -32.86
C ASP A 331 20.56 8.90 -31.45
N VAL A 332 19.29 9.28 -31.38
CA VAL A 332 18.51 9.25 -30.14
C VAL A 332 17.88 7.86 -30.10
N GLY A 333 18.44 6.95 -29.27
CA GLY A 333 17.90 5.60 -29.10
C GLY A 333 16.37 5.58 -29.00
N LYS A 334 15.74 4.58 -29.61
CA LYS A 334 14.27 4.48 -29.64
C LYS A 334 13.76 4.07 -28.26
N SER A 335 13.23 5.02 -27.51
CA SER A 335 12.48 4.73 -26.29
C SER A 335 11.26 3.84 -26.59
N ASN A 336 10.83 3.05 -25.61
CA ASN A 336 9.59 2.28 -25.64
C ASN A 336 8.33 3.16 -25.71
N GLY A 337 8.49 4.48 -25.55
CA GLY A 337 7.47 5.49 -25.71
C GLY A 337 7.78 6.72 -24.86
N LYS A 338 7.22 7.86 -25.22
CA LYS A 338 7.37 9.11 -24.46
C LYS A 338 6.12 9.42 -23.64
N ILE A 339 6.30 9.76 -22.36
CA ILE A 339 5.21 10.12 -21.45
C ILE A 339 5.41 11.50 -20.83
N ILE A 340 4.38 12.34 -20.89
CA ILE A 340 4.30 13.56 -20.08
C ILE A 340 3.79 13.20 -18.69
N MET A 341 4.52 13.57 -17.64
CA MET A 341 4.09 13.41 -16.25
C MET A 341 3.86 14.78 -15.61
N ALA A 342 2.72 14.98 -14.95
CA ALA A 342 2.42 16.25 -14.27
C ALA A 342 1.58 16.05 -13.01
N THR A 343 1.88 16.80 -11.96
CA THR A 343 0.93 17.01 -10.85
C THR A 343 0.00 18.16 -11.24
N VAL A 344 -1.31 17.90 -11.15
CA VAL A 344 -2.35 18.80 -11.67
C VAL A 344 -2.37 20.15 -10.95
N LYS A 345 -3.01 21.13 -11.58
CA LYS A 345 -3.18 22.49 -11.07
C LYS A 345 -3.71 22.50 -9.63
N GLY A 346 -3.14 23.36 -8.80
CA GLY A 346 -3.56 23.51 -7.40
C GLY A 346 -3.04 22.43 -6.46
N ASP A 347 -2.28 21.45 -6.97
CA ASP A 347 -1.64 20.41 -6.18
C ASP A 347 -0.12 20.51 -6.29
N VAL A 348 0.56 20.35 -5.15
CA VAL A 348 2.00 20.58 -5.00
C VAL A 348 2.79 19.30 -4.74
N HIS A 349 2.11 18.16 -4.59
CA HIS A 349 2.73 16.93 -4.13
C HIS A 349 3.18 16.08 -5.31
N ASP A 350 4.44 15.63 -5.28
CA ASP A 350 5.09 14.96 -6.42
C ASP A 350 5.89 13.71 -6.07
N ILE A 351 5.98 13.30 -4.80
CA ILE A 351 6.78 12.13 -4.39
C ILE A 351 6.39 10.89 -5.20
N GLY A 352 5.10 10.53 -5.20
CA GLY A 352 4.60 9.37 -5.96
C GLY A 352 4.80 9.50 -7.47
N LYS A 353 4.62 10.71 -8.03
CA LYS A 353 4.90 11.01 -9.45
C LYS A 353 6.37 10.75 -9.79
N ASN A 354 7.29 11.21 -8.95
CA ASN A 354 8.72 11.06 -9.16
C ASN A 354 9.13 9.58 -9.10
N ILE A 355 8.52 8.78 -8.20
CA ILE A 355 8.73 7.32 -8.15
C ILE A 355 8.26 6.66 -9.45
N VAL A 356 7.03 6.96 -9.91
CA VAL A 356 6.49 6.44 -11.18
C VAL A 356 7.39 6.83 -12.36
N GLY A 357 7.85 8.08 -12.41
CA GLY A 357 8.75 8.56 -13.45
C GLY A 357 10.07 7.79 -13.48
N VAL A 358 10.68 7.52 -12.33
CA VAL A 358 11.89 6.68 -12.24
C VAL A 358 11.63 5.25 -12.70
N VAL A 359 10.52 4.63 -12.28
CA VAL A 359 10.20 3.24 -12.65
C VAL A 359 9.91 3.11 -14.16
N LEU A 360 9.23 4.09 -14.77
CA LEU A 360 9.03 4.14 -16.22
C LEU A 360 10.34 4.35 -16.98
N ALA A 361 11.20 5.25 -16.51
CA ALA A 361 12.53 5.45 -17.10
C ALA A 361 13.39 4.17 -17.02
N CYS A 362 13.30 3.40 -15.92
CA CYS A 362 13.94 2.09 -15.81
C CYS A 362 13.43 1.05 -16.83
N ASN A 363 12.30 1.29 -17.50
CA ASN A 363 11.74 0.43 -18.55
C ASN A 363 11.85 1.07 -19.95
N ASN A 364 12.86 1.92 -20.14
CA ASN A 364 13.20 2.59 -21.39
C ASN A 364 12.11 3.53 -21.95
N PHE A 365 11.25 4.09 -21.08
CA PHE A 365 10.35 5.18 -21.46
C PHE A 365 11.07 6.53 -21.37
N ASP A 366 10.81 7.44 -22.31
CA ASP A 366 11.24 8.84 -22.21
C ASP A 366 10.22 9.62 -21.36
N VAL A 367 10.62 10.05 -20.17
CA VAL A 367 9.74 10.67 -19.18
C VAL A 367 9.99 12.18 -19.12
N VAL A 368 9.01 12.97 -19.54
CA VAL A 368 9.06 14.44 -19.43
C VAL A 368 8.20 14.88 -18.24
N ASP A 369 8.86 15.20 -17.13
CA ASP A 369 8.21 15.68 -15.92
C ASP A 369 8.03 17.21 -15.94
N LEU A 370 6.77 17.67 -15.90
CA LEU A 370 6.42 19.09 -15.91
C LEU A 370 6.36 19.71 -14.51
N GLY A 371 6.57 18.92 -13.46
CA GLY A 371 6.53 19.38 -12.07
C GLY A 371 5.12 19.43 -11.49
N VAL A 372 4.86 20.48 -10.70
CA VAL A 372 3.64 20.61 -9.87
C VAL A 372 2.83 21.86 -10.17
N MET A 373 1.56 21.86 -9.76
CA MET A 373 0.58 22.91 -10.05
C MET A 373 0.45 23.22 -11.55
N VAL A 374 0.61 22.21 -12.40
CA VAL A 374 0.66 22.42 -13.86
C VAL A 374 -0.76 22.56 -14.41
N SER A 375 -1.01 23.65 -15.13
CA SER A 375 -2.31 23.87 -15.78
C SER A 375 -2.55 22.87 -16.93
N ALA A 376 -3.82 22.53 -17.18
CA ALA A 376 -4.20 21.67 -18.30
C ALA A 376 -3.59 22.11 -19.63
N GLN A 377 -3.65 23.40 -19.95
CA GLN A 377 -3.13 23.94 -21.21
C GLN A 377 -1.62 23.66 -21.38
N VAL A 378 -0.82 23.88 -20.33
CA VAL A 378 0.63 23.59 -20.37
C VAL A 378 0.90 22.10 -20.58
N ILE A 379 0.13 21.22 -19.91
CA ILE A 379 0.27 19.77 -20.08
C ILE A 379 0.05 19.39 -21.55
N LEU A 380 -1.01 19.90 -22.16
CA LEU A 380 -1.39 19.58 -23.54
C LEU A 380 -0.43 20.19 -24.57
N ASP A 381 0.00 21.44 -24.38
CA ASP A 381 0.95 22.10 -25.27
C ASP A 381 2.29 21.37 -25.26
N ARG A 382 2.75 20.95 -24.08
CA ARG A 382 3.98 20.15 -23.95
C ARG A 382 3.80 18.75 -24.53
N ALA A 383 2.66 18.09 -24.33
CA ALA A 383 2.40 16.79 -24.94
C ALA A 383 2.50 16.84 -26.48
N ARG A 384 2.02 17.93 -27.12
CA ARG A 384 2.19 18.14 -28.56
C ARG A 384 3.62 18.46 -28.95
N ALA A 385 4.25 19.43 -28.28
CA ALA A 385 5.60 19.87 -28.59
C ALA A 385 6.61 18.70 -28.50
N GLU A 386 6.42 17.82 -27.54
CA GLU A 386 7.27 16.66 -27.30
C GLU A 386 6.89 15.43 -28.13
N ASN A 387 5.75 15.45 -28.84
CA ASN A 387 5.14 14.29 -29.50
C ASN A 387 4.98 13.10 -28.53
N ALA A 388 4.35 13.34 -27.39
CA ALA A 388 4.18 12.32 -26.36
C ALA A 388 3.19 11.23 -26.78
N ASP A 389 3.50 9.99 -26.41
CA ASP A 389 2.66 8.81 -26.63
C ASP A 389 1.61 8.63 -25.52
N LEU A 390 1.86 9.13 -24.31
CA LEU A 390 0.92 9.12 -23.18
C LEU A 390 1.01 10.38 -22.32
N ILE A 391 -0.05 10.64 -21.55
CA ILE A 391 -0.07 11.66 -20.48
C ILE A 391 -0.42 10.98 -19.16
N GLY A 392 0.41 11.18 -18.13
CA GLY A 392 0.15 10.75 -16.76
C GLY A 392 -0.11 11.92 -15.82
N LEU A 393 -1.23 11.87 -15.10
CA LEU A 393 -1.62 12.88 -14.12
C LEU A 393 -1.51 12.35 -12.70
N SER A 394 -0.96 13.17 -11.80
CA SER A 394 -0.86 12.91 -10.37
C SER A 394 -1.67 13.90 -9.53
N GLY A 395 -2.28 13.42 -8.44
CA GLY A 395 -3.01 14.24 -7.49
C GLY A 395 -3.10 13.60 -6.09
N LEU A 396 -2.98 14.42 -5.06
CA LEU A 396 -3.03 14.06 -3.64
C LEU A 396 -4.29 14.58 -2.95
N ILE A 397 -4.86 15.72 -3.36
CA ILE A 397 -6.02 16.33 -2.68
C ILE A 397 -7.31 16.16 -3.48
N THR A 398 -8.47 16.33 -2.83
CA THR A 398 -9.79 16.13 -3.47
C THR A 398 -10.03 17.08 -4.65
N PRO A 399 -9.67 18.38 -4.60
CA PRO A 399 -9.79 19.29 -5.76
C PRO A 399 -9.05 18.81 -7.00
N SER A 400 -7.96 18.05 -6.83
CA SER A 400 -7.17 17.50 -7.94
C SER A 400 -7.98 16.57 -8.84
N LEU A 401 -9.00 15.90 -8.30
CA LEU A 401 -9.89 15.02 -9.07
C LEU A 401 -10.74 15.79 -10.09
N GLU A 402 -11.20 17.00 -9.74
CA GLU A 402 -11.92 17.87 -10.65
C GLU A 402 -10.99 18.40 -11.75
N GLU A 403 -9.75 18.74 -11.40
CA GLU A 403 -8.74 19.16 -12.36
C GLU A 403 -8.37 18.02 -13.34
N MET A 404 -8.24 16.78 -12.88
CA MET A 404 -8.05 15.62 -13.77
C MET A 404 -9.22 15.43 -14.73
N SER A 405 -10.46 15.60 -14.24
CA SER A 405 -11.66 15.55 -15.07
C SER A 405 -11.68 16.70 -16.09
N HIS A 406 -11.18 17.88 -15.71
CA HIS A 406 -11.03 19.02 -16.61
C HIS A 406 -10.00 18.75 -17.71
N VAL A 407 -8.84 18.18 -17.38
CA VAL A 407 -7.82 17.78 -18.37
C VAL A 407 -8.41 16.79 -19.38
N ALA A 408 -9.15 15.77 -18.94
CA ALA A 408 -9.79 14.80 -19.84
C ALA A 408 -10.76 15.48 -20.83
N ARG A 409 -11.60 16.41 -20.36
CA ARG A 409 -12.49 17.20 -21.24
C ARG A 409 -11.70 18.04 -22.24
N GLU A 410 -10.58 18.62 -21.80
CA GLU A 410 -9.76 19.48 -22.63
C GLU A 410 -8.99 18.68 -23.69
N MET A 411 -8.48 17.50 -23.33
CA MET A 411 -7.92 16.52 -24.28
C MET A 411 -8.94 16.17 -25.36
N GLN A 412 -10.19 15.89 -24.97
CA GLN A 412 -11.27 15.59 -25.91
C GLN A 412 -11.60 16.79 -26.81
N ARG A 413 -11.69 17.99 -26.24
CA ARG A 413 -12.00 19.24 -26.97
C ARG A 413 -10.93 19.55 -28.01
N GLN A 414 -9.67 19.24 -27.70
CA GLN A 414 -8.51 19.53 -28.53
C GLN A 414 -8.12 18.36 -29.46
N GLY A 415 -8.90 17.28 -29.49
CA GLY A 415 -8.71 16.16 -30.42
C GLY A 415 -7.48 15.28 -30.13
N PHE A 416 -7.08 15.15 -28.86
CA PHE A 416 -6.07 14.16 -28.49
C PHE A 416 -6.61 12.73 -28.66
N GLU A 417 -5.73 11.80 -29.02
CA GLU A 417 -6.04 10.36 -29.16
C GLU A 417 -5.08 9.47 -28.36
N ILE A 418 -4.13 10.10 -27.65
CA ILE A 418 -3.14 9.41 -26.82
C ILE A 418 -3.75 9.02 -25.47
N PRO A 419 -3.35 7.89 -24.86
CA PRO A 419 -3.89 7.44 -23.58
C PRO A 419 -3.62 8.41 -22.42
N LEU A 420 -4.58 8.47 -21.49
CA LEU A 420 -4.54 9.26 -20.26
C LEU A 420 -4.42 8.34 -19.04
N LEU A 421 -3.32 8.43 -18.30
CA LEU A 421 -3.08 7.70 -17.06
C LEU A 421 -3.43 8.58 -15.86
N ILE A 422 -4.18 8.03 -14.91
CA ILE A 422 -4.62 8.72 -13.69
C ILE A 422 -4.04 8.01 -12.47
N GLY A 423 -3.32 8.73 -11.60
CA GLY A 423 -2.76 8.18 -10.36
C GLY A 423 -2.63 9.21 -9.24
N GLY A 424 -2.20 8.75 -8.06
CA GLY A 424 -2.06 9.55 -6.84
C GLY A 424 -3.11 9.25 -5.77
N ALA A 425 -2.88 9.70 -4.54
CA ALA A 425 -3.55 9.17 -3.34
C ALA A 425 -5.08 9.36 -3.31
N THR A 426 -5.61 10.43 -3.91
CA THR A 426 -7.06 10.68 -3.98
C THR A 426 -7.74 9.97 -5.14
N THR A 427 -6.98 9.43 -6.08
CA THR A 427 -7.52 8.75 -7.26
C THR A 427 -7.97 7.33 -6.92
N SER A 428 -8.98 6.85 -7.64
CA SER A 428 -9.45 5.47 -7.50
C SER A 428 -10.06 4.98 -8.80
N ARG A 429 -10.04 3.66 -8.99
CA ARG A 429 -10.71 2.97 -10.12
C ARG A 429 -12.14 3.45 -10.31
N ALA A 430 -12.88 3.54 -9.21
CA ALA A 430 -14.29 3.92 -9.22
C ALA A 430 -14.49 5.39 -9.64
N HIS A 431 -13.69 6.30 -9.10
CA HIS A 431 -13.79 7.71 -9.46
C HIS A 431 -13.45 7.92 -10.94
N THR A 432 -12.36 7.32 -11.42
CA THR A 432 -11.93 7.44 -12.82
C THR A 432 -13.00 6.95 -13.78
N ALA A 433 -13.56 5.75 -13.55
CA ALA A 433 -14.62 5.16 -14.39
C ALA A 433 -15.93 5.98 -14.41
N LEU A 434 -16.26 6.68 -13.32
CA LEU A 434 -17.50 7.43 -13.18
C LEU A 434 -17.41 8.90 -13.59
N LYS A 435 -16.24 9.53 -13.42
CA LYS A 435 -16.10 10.99 -13.47
C LYS A 435 -15.04 11.50 -14.45
N ILE A 436 -14.06 10.69 -14.83
CA ILE A 436 -12.96 11.11 -15.72
C ILE A 436 -13.11 10.48 -17.09
N ASP A 437 -13.13 9.14 -17.15
CA ASP A 437 -13.22 8.35 -18.38
C ASP A 437 -14.38 8.77 -19.32
N PRO A 438 -15.61 9.08 -18.83
CA PRO A 438 -16.70 9.51 -19.71
C PRO A 438 -16.44 10.84 -20.47
N HIS A 439 -15.41 11.59 -20.10
CA HIS A 439 -15.07 12.86 -20.72
C HIS A 439 -14.03 12.75 -21.85
N TYR A 440 -13.42 11.58 -22.07
CA TYR A 440 -12.38 11.39 -23.07
C TYR A 440 -12.55 10.05 -23.80
N LYS A 441 -12.62 10.09 -25.13
CA LYS A 441 -12.87 8.90 -25.96
C LYS A 441 -11.66 7.97 -26.09
N ALA A 442 -10.45 8.52 -25.99
CA ALA A 442 -9.26 7.69 -26.01
C ALA A 442 -9.05 7.03 -24.62
N PRO A 443 -8.22 5.98 -24.52
CA PRO A 443 -8.13 5.19 -23.30
C PRO A 443 -7.78 6.04 -22.07
N THR A 444 -8.63 6.00 -21.05
CA THR A 444 -8.37 6.58 -19.73
C THR A 444 -8.18 5.46 -18.72
N VAL A 445 -7.03 5.39 -18.06
CA VAL A 445 -6.67 4.25 -17.21
C VAL A 445 -6.20 4.73 -15.85
N TRP A 446 -6.88 4.28 -14.81
CA TRP A 446 -6.42 4.42 -13.44
C TRP A 446 -5.30 3.43 -13.13
N VAL A 447 -4.19 3.93 -12.61
CA VAL A 447 -3.02 3.14 -12.22
C VAL A 447 -2.82 3.29 -10.71
N LYS A 448 -2.85 2.16 -10.01
CA LYS A 448 -2.79 2.12 -8.54
C LYS A 448 -1.44 2.59 -7.98
N ASP A 449 -0.35 2.11 -8.56
CA ASP A 449 1.01 2.29 -8.05
C ASP A 449 2.05 2.19 -9.18
N ALA A 450 3.30 2.52 -8.88
CA ALA A 450 4.39 2.53 -9.85
C ALA A 450 4.70 1.15 -10.45
N SER A 451 4.50 0.06 -9.70
CA SER A 451 4.77 -1.30 -10.19
C SER A 451 3.85 -1.68 -11.35
N ARG A 452 2.59 -1.22 -11.31
CA ARG A 452 1.60 -1.47 -12.36
C ARG A 452 1.70 -0.48 -13.53
N ALA A 453 2.30 0.69 -13.32
CA ALA A 453 2.40 1.74 -14.33
C ALA A 453 3.12 1.27 -15.60
N VAL A 454 4.16 0.45 -15.44
CA VAL A 454 4.96 -0.08 -16.56
C VAL A 454 4.14 -0.97 -17.47
N GLY A 455 3.50 -2.01 -16.91
CA GLY A 455 2.72 -2.97 -17.70
C GLY A 455 1.54 -2.29 -18.42
N VAL A 456 0.92 -1.29 -17.78
CA VAL A 456 -0.14 -0.48 -18.39
C VAL A 456 0.42 0.36 -19.55
N ALA A 457 1.52 1.09 -19.36
CA ALA A 457 2.12 1.92 -20.40
C ALA A 457 2.59 1.08 -21.61
N GLN A 458 3.24 -0.06 -21.37
CA GLN A 458 3.67 -0.99 -22.42
C GLN A 458 2.48 -1.55 -23.21
N SER A 459 1.42 -1.97 -22.52
CA SER A 459 0.20 -2.50 -23.16
C SER A 459 -0.48 -1.43 -24.04
N LEU A 460 -0.47 -0.18 -23.60
CA LEU A 460 -1.11 0.93 -24.31
C LEU A 460 -0.36 1.40 -25.57
N ILE A 461 0.94 1.18 -25.65
CA ILE A 461 1.78 1.54 -26.82
C ILE A 461 1.95 0.36 -27.78
N SER A 462 1.94 -0.87 -27.27
CA SER A 462 2.05 -2.07 -28.08
C SER A 462 0.90 -2.18 -29.08
N ARG A 463 1.22 -2.34 -30.37
CA ARG A 463 0.22 -2.50 -31.43
C ARG A 463 -0.64 -3.75 -31.24
N ASP A 464 -0.06 -4.81 -30.69
CA ASP A 464 -0.72 -6.11 -30.55
C ASP A 464 -1.56 -6.17 -29.26
N LEU A 465 -1.08 -5.58 -28.17
CA LEU A 465 -1.75 -5.67 -26.87
C LEU A 465 -2.80 -4.57 -26.65
N ARG A 466 -2.65 -3.41 -27.29
CA ARG A 466 -3.48 -2.23 -27.03
C ARG A 466 -4.96 -2.51 -27.19
N GLN A 467 -5.37 -3.15 -28.27
CA GLN A 467 -6.80 -3.35 -28.56
C GLN A 467 -7.47 -4.24 -27.50
N ALA A 468 -6.84 -5.37 -27.16
CA ALA A 468 -7.35 -6.28 -26.14
C ALA A 468 -7.37 -5.63 -24.75
N PHE A 469 -6.31 -4.89 -24.40
CA PHE A 469 -6.21 -4.19 -23.13
C PHE A 469 -7.28 -3.10 -22.97
N VAL A 470 -7.48 -2.27 -23.99
CA VAL A 470 -8.49 -1.20 -23.98
C VAL A 470 -9.89 -1.80 -23.87
N ALA A 471 -10.20 -2.85 -24.63
CA ALA A 471 -11.50 -3.52 -24.54
C ALA A 471 -11.78 -4.08 -23.12
N ALA A 472 -10.76 -4.64 -22.47
CA ALA A 472 -10.87 -5.13 -21.09
C ALA A 472 -11.09 -3.99 -20.08
N ASN A 473 -10.38 -2.87 -20.23
CA ASN A 473 -10.55 -1.67 -19.39
C ASN A 473 -11.96 -1.07 -19.56
N ASP A 474 -12.45 -0.97 -20.79
CA ASP A 474 -13.77 -0.40 -21.09
C ASP A 474 -14.90 -1.28 -20.53
N ALA A 475 -14.77 -2.59 -20.65
CA ALA A 475 -15.71 -3.55 -20.07
C ALA A 475 -15.76 -3.43 -18.54
N ASP A 476 -14.60 -3.35 -17.90
CA ASP A 476 -14.49 -3.15 -16.46
C ASP A 476 -15.14 -1.84 -16.00
N TYR A 477 -14.88 -0.73 -16.70
CA TYR A 477 -15.46 0.56 -16.35
C TYR A 477 -16.96 0.59 -16.61
N ALA A 478 -17.45 -0.10 -17.64
CA ALA A 478 -18.87 -0.29 -17.89
C ALA A 478 -19.55 -1.08 -16.77
N GLU A 479 -18.91 -2.13 -16.25
CA GLU A 479 -19.41 -2.88 -15.09
C GLU A 479 -19.50 -1.99 -13.85
N ILE A 480 -18.46 -1.21 -13.55
CA ILE A 480 -18.44 -0.28 -12.42
C ILE A 480 -19.57 0.74 -12.54
N ARG A 481 -19.77 1.32 -13.72
CA ARG A 481 -20.86 2.27 -13.99
C ARG A 481 -22.23 1.63 -13.79
N THR A 482 -22.42 0.40 -14.28
CA THR A 482 -23.67 -0.35 -14.14
C THR A 482 -23.95 -0.69 -12.69
N ARG A 483 -22.95 -1.21 -11.97
CA ARG A 483 -23.05 -1.51 -10.54
C ARG A 483 -23.33 -0.28 -9.71
N HIS A 484 -22.75 0.87 -10.04
CA HIS A 484 -23.03 2.13 -9.35
C HIS A 484 -24.44 2.64 -9.62
N ARG A 485 -24.96 2.51 -10.85
CA ARG A 485 -26.37 2.84 -11.19
C ARG A 485 -27.36 1.91 -10.49
N ASN A 486 -27.02 0.63 -10.37
CA ASN A 486 -27.87 -0.39 -9.75
C ASN A 486 -27.73 -0.44 -8.23
N ARG A 487 -26.77 0.29 -7.66
CA ARG A 487 -26.74 0.63 -6.24
C ARG A 487 -27.92 1.56 -6.00
N GLY A 488 -29.09 0.99 -5.69
CA GLY A 488 -30.24 1.74 -5.21
C GLY A 488 -29.87 2.60 -4.00
N ASP A 489 -30.78 3.44 -3.51
CA ASP A 489 -30.53 4.40 -2.42
C ASP A 489 -29.96 3.70 -1.17
N ALA A 490 -28.62 3.62 -1.10
CA ALA A 490 -27.91 2.78 -0.14
C ALA A 490 -28.03 3.28 1.31
N LYS A 491 -28.61 4.48 1.51
CA LYS A 491 -28.99 5.02 2.81
C LYS A 491 -30.27 5.85 2.67
N ARG A 492 -31.19 5.69 3.61
CA ARG A 492 -32.38 6.55 3.72
C ARG A 492 -31.95 7.96 4.11
N LEU A 493 -31.79 8.85 3.13
CA LEU A 493 -31.49 10.25 3.42
C LEU A 493 -32.62 10.86 4.25
N VAL A 494 -32.26 11.59 5.31
CA VAL A 494 -33.18 12.38 6.11
C VAL A 494 -33.14 13.84 5.69
N SER A 495 -34.20 14.59 5.97
CA SER A 495 -34.17 16.04 5.77
C SER A 495 -33.12 16.67 6.70
N LEU A 496 -32.55 17.78 6.26
CA LEU A 496 -31.61 18.57 7.07
C LEU A 496 -32.20 18.94 8.43
N GLU A 497 -33.50 19.27 8.46
CA GLU A 497 -34.22 19.59 9.70
C GLU A 497 -34.26 18.40 10.66
N LYS A 498 -34.53 17.19 10.14
CA LYS A 498 -34.54 15.98 10.96
C LYS A 498 -33.15 15.65 11.50
N ALA A 499 -32.10 15.79 10.67
CA ALA A 499 -30.72 15.61 11.12
C ALA A 499 -30.35 16.62 12.24
N ARG A 500 -30.73 17.89 12.08
CA ARG A 500 -30.51 18.94 13.10
C ARG A 500 -31.30 18.69 14.40
N ALA A 501 -32.49 18.09 14.30
CA ALA A 501 -33.29 17.70 15.46
C ALA A 501 -32.63 16.53 16.24
N GLN A 502 -31.80 15.72 15.58
CA GLN A 502 -31.04 14.61 16.18
C GLN A 502 -29.58 14.99 16.48
N ARG A 503 -29.29 16.29 16.66
CA ARG A 503 -27.95 16.75 17.01
C ARG A 503 -27.47 16.14 18.34
N PHE A 504 -26.16 16.00 18.49
CA PHE A 504 -25.55 15.59 19.75
C PHE A 504 -25.94 16.55 20.88
N ASP A 505 -26.49 16.00 21.95
CA ASP A 505 -26.73 16.70 23.20
C ASP A 505 -25.70 16.24 24.22
N GLY A 506 -24.77 17.14 24.54
CA GLY A 506 -23.61 16.86 25.39
C GLY A 506 -23.85 17.13 26.87
N ASP A 507 -25.11 17.34 27.27
CA ASP A 507 -25.48 17.79 28.62
C ASP A 507 -24.71 19.06 29.02
N TRP A 508 -24.79 20.07 28.15
CA TRP A 508 -24.01 21.31 28.26
C TRP A 508 -24.32 22.11 29.53
N ASP A 509 -25.47 21.84 30.17
CA ASP A 509 -25.84 22.44 31.44
C ASP A 509 -24.97 21.92 32.60
N ASN A 510 -24.44 20.69 32.47
CA ASN A 510 -23.60 20.05 33.48
C ASN A 510 -22.12 19.89 33.07
N TYR A 511 -21.75 20.38 31.89
CA TYR A 511 -20.38 20.35 31.39
C TYR A 511 -19.82 21.76 31.21
N VAL A 512 -18.74 22.07 31.94
CA VAL A 512 -17.99 23.32 31.76
C VAL A 512 -16.74 23.05 30.94
N PRO A 513 -16.64 23.58 29.71
CA PRO A 513 -15.47 23.38 28.87
C PRO A 513 -14.22 24.06 29.44
N PRO A 514 -13.04 23.44 29.31
CA PRO A 514 -11.80 24.03 29.80
C PRO A 514 -11.47 25.31 29.04
N THR A 515 -11.12 26.36 29.77
CA THR A 515 -10.62 27.61 29.17
C THR A 515 -9.14 27.43 28.80
N PRO A 516 -8.68 27.89 27.62
CA PRO A 516 -7.26 27.88 27.31
C PRO A 516 -6.45 28.67 28.31
N ARG A 517 -5.24 28.19 28.58
CA ARG A 517 -4.27 28.92 29.40
C ARG A 517 -3.85 30.25 28.75
N GLN A 518 -3.73 30.28 27.41
CA GLN A 518 -3.29 31.46 26.67
C GLN A 518 -4.09 31.62 25.35
N PRO A 519 -5.26 32.27 25.39
CA PRO A 519 -6.00 32.67 24.19
C PRO A 519 -5.17 33.60 23.28
N GLY A 520 -5.53 33.68 22.00
CA GLY A 520 -4.88 34.54 21.01
C GLY A 520 -3.97 33.77 20.03
N VAL A 521 -3.23 34.53 19.22
CA VAL A 521 -2.31 34.03 18.19
C VAL A 521 -0.95 33.78 18.79
N HIS A 522 -0.36 32.63 18.45
CA HIS A 522 0.95 32.17 18.84
C HIS A 522 1.79 31.99 17.58
N VAL A 523 2.95 32.65 17.53
CA VAL A 523 3.85 32.63 16.36
C VAL A 523 5.18 32.03 16.77
N PHE A 524 5.65 31.04 15.99
CA PHE A 524 6.98 30.46 16.08
C PHE A 524 7.72 30.73 14.77
N ASP A 525 8.72 31.61 14.80
CA ASP A 525 9.43 32.07 13.59
C ASP A 525 10.73 31.33 13.29
N ASP A 526 11.30 30.64 14.27
CA ASP A 526 12.51 29.82 14.15
C ASP A 526 12.44 28.69 15.19
N TYR A 527 11.46 27.79 15.02
CA TYR A 527 11.28 26.70 15.96
C TYR A 527 12.48 25.74 15.88
N PRO A 528 13.08 25.31 17.01
CA PRO A 528 14.28 24.47 16.99
C PRO A 528 14.08 23.17 16.20
N LEU A 529 14.77 23.03 15.07
CA LEU A 529 14.71 21.82 14.24
C LEU A 529 15.13 20.57 15.01
N GLN A 530 16.01 20.71 16.00
CA GLN A 530 16.46 19.59 16.82
C GLN A 530 15.30 18.96 17.61
N GLU A 531 14.38 19.77 18.13
CA GLU A 531 13.18 19.28 18.81
C GLU A 531 12.23 18.59 17.81
N LEU A 532 12.10 19.13 16.59
CA LEU A 532 11.27 18.52 15.56
C LEU A 532 11.81 17.15 15.11
N ILE A 533 13.14 16.97 15.06
CA ILE A 533 13.76 15.69 14.68
C ILE A 533 13.36 14.57 15.65
N GLU A 534 13.16 14.88 16.93
CA GLU A 534 12.70 13.90 17.94
C GLU A 534 11.23 13.52 17.77
N LEU A 535 10.45 14.38 17.10
CA LEU A 535 9.03 14.20 16.81
C LEU A 535 8.77 13.64 15.40
N ILE A 536 9.81 13.36 14.60
CA ILE A 536 9.64 12.72 13.28
C ILE A 536 9.10 11.31 13.49
N ASP A 537 7.89 11.05 12.99
CA ASP A 537 7.48 9.69 12.68
C ASP A 537 8.21 9.23 11.41
N TRP A 538 9.16 8.31 11.60
CA TRP A 538 9.93 7.73 10.51
C TRP A 538 9.14 6.68 9.72
N THR A 539 7.95 6.25 10.19
CA THR A 539 7.16 5.21 9.53
C THR A 539 6.63 5.67 8.16
N PRO A 540 5.98 6.85 8.00
CA PRO A 540 5.63 7.37 6.68
C PRO A 540 6.84 7.57 5.77
N PHE A 541 8.00 7.92 6.33
CA PHE A 541 9.24 8.03 5.58
C PHE A 541 9.61 6.68 4.97
N PHE A 542 9.64 5.57 5.74
CA PHE A 542 9.89 4.24 5.17
C PHE A 542 8.82 3.80 4.16
N GLN A 543 7.54 4.09 4.39
CA GLN A 543 6.45 3.78 3.46
C GLN A 543 6.61 4.50 2.12
N ALA A 544 7.01 5.78 2.13
CA ALA A 544 7.29 6.53 0.90
C ALA A 544 8.46 5.92 0.11
N TRP A 545 9.34 5.18 0.78
CA TRP A 545 10.42 4.39 0.19
C TRP A 545 10.03 2.91 -0.06
N GLU A 546 8.74 2.57 0.01
CA GLU A 546 8.19 1.22 -0.18
C GLU A 546 8.80 0.17 0.77
N LEU A 547 9.33 0.59 1.92
CA LEU A 547 9.81 -0.29 2.98
C LEU A 547 8.68 -0.55 3.98
N ALA A 548 8.03 -1.70 3.82
CA ALA A 548 6.97 -2.16 4.70
C ALA A 548 7.54 -2.51 6.09
N GLY A 549 7.02 -1.86 7.12
CA GLY A 549 7.46 -2.03 8.49
C GLY A 549 7.31 -0.73 9.26
N LYS A 550 7.44 -0.80 10.59
CA LYS A 550 7.23 0.35 11.47
C LYS A 550 8.51 0.75 12.18
N PHE A 551 8.84 2.03 12.22
CA PHE A 551 9.98 2.51 13.02
C PHE A 551 9.68 2.39 14.54
N PRO A 552 10.64 2.00 15.39
CA PRO A 552 12.02 1.59 15.06
C PRO A 552 12.17 0.09 14.74
N ALA A 553 11.11 -0.71 14.87
CA ALA A 553 11.17 -2.16 14.67
C ALA A 553 11.64 -2.55 13.26
N ILE A 554 11.30 -1.75 12.25
CA ILE A 554 11.76 -1.89 10.87
C ILE A 554 13.28 -1.88 10.76
N LEU A 555 14.02 -1.28 11.70
CA LEU A 555 15.49 -1.26 11.69
C LEU A 555 16.10 -2.62 12.06
N SER A 556 15.38 -3.42 12.84
CA SER A 556 15.77 -4.75 13.30
C SER A 556 14.96 -5.85 12.64
N ASP A 557 14.23 -5.52 11.57
CA ASP A 557 13.44 -6.48 10.81
C ASP A 557 14.35 -7.46 10.06
N ASP A 558 14.05 -8.76 10.12
CA ASP A 558 14.92 -9.79 9.53
C ASP A 558 14.97 -9.73 7.99
N VAL A 559 14.02 -9.03 7.35
CA VAL A 559 13.86 -8.94 5.89
C VAL A 559 14.32 -7.59 5.34
N VAL A 560 13.83 -6.48 5.89
CA VAL A 560 14.12 -5.11 5.44
C VAL A 560 15.00 -4.31 6.41
N GLY A 561 15.33 -4.88 7.57
CA GLY A 561 16.14 -4.27 8.62
C GLY A 561 17.44 -3.65 8.15
N PRO A 562 18.29 -4.39 7.41
CA PRO A 562 19.55 -3.85 6.91
C PRO A 562 19.36 -2.59 6.04
N GLN A 563 18.41 -2.62 5.10
CA GLN A 563 18.11 -1.51 4.19
C GLN A 563 17.44 -0.34 4.92
N ALA A 564 16.54 -0.62 5.86
CA ALA A 564 15.90 0.40 6.69
C ALA A 564 16.92 1.07 7.62
N ASN A 565 17.87 0.32 8.18
CA ASN A 565 18.97 0.87 8.98
C ASN A 565 19.88 1.77 8.16
N GLU A 566 20.24 1.36 6.94
CA GLU A 566 21.03 2.17 6.02
C GLU A 566 20.32 3.47 5.65
N LEU A 567 19.05 3.38 5.20
CA LEU A 567 18.24 4.53 4.84
C LEU A 567 18.03 5.48 6.05
N TYR A 568 17.77 4.93 7.23
CA TYR A 568 17.65 5.69 8.48
C TYR A 568 18.94 6.43 8.82
N ARG A 569 20.09 5.75 8.70
CA ARG A 569 21.40 6.33 8.98
C ARG A 569 21.70 7.49 8.02
N ASP A 570 21.39 7.32 6.74
CA ASP A 570 21.61 8.34 5.72
C ASP A 570 20.69 9.54 5.93
N ALA A 571 19.42 9.31 6.23
CA ALA A 571 18.47 10.37 6.55
C ALA A 571 18.87 11.13 7.84
N ARG A 572 19.30 10.42 8.90
CA ARG A 572 19.82 11.04 10.13
C ARG A 572 21.11 11.81 9.88
N LYS A 573 21.97 11.36 8.97
CA LYS A 573 23.17 12.10 8.54
C LYS A 573 22.76 13.39 7.84
N MET A 574 21.82 13.34 6.90
CA MET A 574 21.32 14.51 6.18
C MET A 574 20.64 15.51 7.13
N LEU A 575 19.81 15.05 8.07
CA LEU A 575 19.17 15.90 9.08
C LEU A 575 20.20 16.63 9.96
N ARG A 576 21.29 15.94 10.37
CA ARG A 576 22.38 16.58 11.11
C ARG A 576 23.02 17.71 10.30
N THR A 577 23.25 17.51 9.01
CA THR A 577 23.75 18.56 8.12
C THR A 577 22.76 19.73 8.00
N ILE A 578 21.47 19.43 7.78
CA ILE A 578 20.40 20.45 7.69
C ILE A 578 20.38 21.36 8.92
N VAL A 579 20.52 20.79 10.12
CA VAL A 579 20.53 21.55 11.39
C VAL A 579 21.84 22.33 11.54
N ALA A 580 22.98 21.68 11.36
CA ALA A 580 24.30 22.30 11.55
C ALA A 580 24.54 23.47 10.59
N GLU A 581 24.15 23.31 9.34
CA GLU A 581 24.32 24.30 8.27
C GLU A 581 23.10 25.21 8.10
N LYS A 582 22.04 25.01 8.90
CA LYS A 582 20.80 25.82 8.90
C LYS A 582 20.16 25.95 7.50
N TRP A 583 20.08 24.84 6.78
CA TRP A 583 19.48 24.79 5.43
C TRP A 583 17.99 25.17 5.44
N LEU A 584 17.30 24.88 6.55
CA LEU A 584 15.88 25.10 6.74
C LEU A 584 15.60 25.92 8.01
N THR A 585 14.47 26.61 8.01
CA THR A 585 13.89 27.25 9.20
C THR A 585 12.45 26.77 9.34
N ALA A 586 12.08 26.23 10.51
CA ALA A 586 10.71 25.81 10.80
C ALA A 586 9.90 26.97 11.35
N LYS A 587 8.77 27.26 10.71
CA LYS A 587 7.84 28.32 11.11
C LYS A 587 6.45 27.76 11.34
N ALA A 588 5.76 28.22 12.38
CA ALA A 588 4.40 27.82 12.67
C ALA A 588 3.59 28.99 13.23
N VAL A 589 2.27 28.99 12.97
CA VAL A 589 1.33 29.92 13.59
C VAL A 589 0.09 29.12 14.00
N PHE A 590 -0.34 29.26 15.24
CA PHE A 590 -1.63 28.73 15.69
C PHE A 590 -2.34 29.78 16.54
N GLY A 591 -3.64 29.61 16.78
CA GLY A 591 -4.31 30.45 17.75
C GLY A 591 -5.50 29.80 18.41
N LEU A 592 -5.88 30.37 19.54
CA LEU A 592 -6.92 29.89 20.45
C LEU A 592 -7.96 31.01 20.65
N TRP A 593 -9.16 30.87 20.09
CA TRP A 593 -10.21 31.89 20.20
C TRP A 593 -11.46 31.34 20.86
N PRO A 594 -12.13 32.12 21.72
CA PRO A 594 -13.48 31.78 22.17
C PRO A 594 -14.41 31.60 20.97
N ALA A 595 -15.27 30.59 21.05
CA ALA A 595 -16.09 30.11 19.98
C ALA A 595 -17.39 29.51 20.53
N ASN A 596 -18.45 29.49 19.73
CA ASN A 596 -19.71 28.82 20.07
C ASN A 596 -20.34 28.23 18.80
N SER A 597 -21.09 27.13 18.93
CA SER A 597 -21.86 26.61 17.80
C SER A 597 -23.12 27.45 17.60
N VAL A 598 -23.46 27.68 16.33
CA VAL A 598 -24.72 28.31 15.94
C VAL A 598 -25.25 27.50 14.76
N GLY A 599 -26.25 26.65 15.04
CA GLY A 599 -26.69 25.65 14.08
C GLY A 599 -25.56 24.66 13.76
N ASP A 600 -25.18 24.56 12.49
CA ASP A 600 -24.11 23.67 12.02
C ASP A 600 -22.74 24.39 11.91
N ASP A 601 -22.71 25.69 12.19
CA ASP A 601 -21.52 26.54 12.10
C ASP A 601 -20.88 26.75 13.48
N VAL A 602 -19.63 27.21 13.48
CA VAL A 602 -18.95 27.69 14.68
C VAL A 602 -18.55 29.14 14.51
N VAL A 603 -19.02 29.97 15.42
CA VAL A 603 -18.79 31.42 15.45
C VAL A 603 -17.62 31.70 16.39
N LEU A 604 -16.62 32.44 15.91
CA LEU A 604 -15.51 32.91 16.72
C LEU A 604 -15.84 34.30 17.32
N LEU A 605 -15.44 34.51 18.57
CA LEU A 605 -15.50 35.80 19.25
C LEU A 605 -14.10 36.41 19.22
N THR A 606 -13.92 37.50 18.46
CA THR A 606 -12.60 38.09 18.22
C THR A 606 -12.24 39.24 19.18
N GLU A 607 -13.17 39.67 20.05
CA GLU A 607 -12.97 40.75 21.03
C GLU A 607 -13.57 40.38 22.40
N PRO A 608 -12.97 40.80 23.54
CA PRO A 608 -13.63 40.76 24.84
C PRO A 608 -14.81 41.75 24.84
N ALA A 609 -15.98 41.30 25.27
CA ALA A 609 -17.18 42.14 25.31
C ALA A 609 -17.10 43.18 26.44
N GLU A 610 -16.50 44.35 26.19
CA GLU A 610 -16.60 45.51 27.10
C GLU A 610 -17.73 46.50 26.72
N SER A 611 -18.53 46.24 25.68
CA SER A 611 -19.62 47.17 25.30
C SER A 611 -20.82 46.54 24.56
N GLY A 612 -21.03 45.23 24.68
CA GLY A 612 -22.28 44.59 24.23
C GLY A 612 -22.45 44.41 22.71
N ILE A 613 -21.50 44.83 21.88
CA ILE A 613 -21.50 44.55 20.44
C ILE A 613 -20.09 44.17 19.98
N GLY A 614 -19.70 42.91 20.21
CA GLY A 614 -18.47 42.36 19.62
C GLY A 614 -18.67 42.01 18.16
N ASN A 615 -17.71 42.37 17.30
CA ASN A 615 -17.72 42.01 15.88
C ASN A 615 -17.74 40.48 15.70
N ARG A 616 -18.84 39.94 15.15
CA ARG A 616 -18.99 38.52 14.86
C ARG A 616 -18.46 38.21 13.47
N LYS A 617 -17.44 37.36 13.36
CA LYS A 617 -17.05 36.75 12.08
C LYS A 617 -17.55 35.30 12.05
N ALA A 618 -18.51 35.03 11.17
CA ALA A 618 -18.97 33.67 10.91
C ALA A 618 -17.97 32.94 10.00
N ILE A 619 -17.58 31.72 10.38
CA ILE A 619 -16.86 30.80 9.51
C ILE A 619 -17.87 29.72 9.09
N HIS A 620 -18.31 29.77 7.84
CA HIS A 620 -19.27 28.80 7.32
C HIS A 620 -18.61 27.46 7.03
N ARG A 621 -19.18 26.37 7.56
CA ARG A 621 -18.81 25.00 7.17
C ARG A 621 -20.08 24.24 6.78
N ARG A 622 -20.36 24.17 5.47
CA ARG A 622 -21.44 23.29 4.95
C ARG A 622 -21.06 21.83 5.20
N LEU A 623 -21.72 21.18 6.14
CA LEU A 623 -21.66 19.73 6.34
C LEU A 623 -22.87 19.08 5.67
N THR A 624 -22.63 18.34 4.59
CA THR A 624 -23.56 17.31 4.10
C THR A 624 -23.19 15.99 4.76
N ILE A 625 -24.06 15.47 5.63
CA ILE A 625 -23.85 14.18 6.32
C ILE A 625 -24.96 13.21 5.90
N PRO A 626 -24.62 12.07 5.24
CA PRO A 626 -25.49 10.92 5.19
C PRO A 626 -25.24 10.04 6.43
N ASP A 627 -26.29 9.80 7.22
CA ASP A 627 -26.39 8.93 8.41
C ASP A 627 -25.08 8.23 8.81
N PHE A 628 -24.35 8.90 9.71
CA PHE A 628 -23.32 8.33 10.58
C PHE A 628 -23.80 8.47 12.02
N PRO A 629 -23.81 7.41 12.84
CA PRO A 629 -24.21 7.46 14.25
C PRO A 629 -23.18 8.16 15.16
N PHE A 630 -22.10 8.69 14.60
CA PHE A 630 -21.12 9.52 15.31
C PHE A 630 -21.07 10.92 14.66
N PRO A 631 -21.79 11.91 15.20
CA PRO A 631 -21.39 13.29 15.00
C PRO A 631 -19.96 13.44 15.49
N ILE A 632 -19.09 14.09 14.70
CA ILE A 632 -17.79 14.56 15.19
C ILE A 632 -18.08 15.31 16.49
N PRO A 633 -17.53 14.90 17.64
CA PRO A 633 -17.81 15.60 18.88
C PRO A 633 -17.19 16.99 18.74
N CYS A 634 -18.04 17.99 18.52
CA CYS A 634 -17.69 19.36 18.84
C CYS A 634 -17.70 19.39 20.36
N THR A 635 -16.55 19.10 20.97
CA THR A 635 -16.40 18.83 22.42
C THR A 635 -16.67 20.03 23.31
N SER A 636 -17.24 21.13 22.81
CA SER A 636 -17.63 22.26 23.66
C SER A 636 -18.39 23.33 22.89
N CYS A 637 -19.69 23.16 22.69
CA CYS A 637 -20.49 24.27 22.17
C CYS A 637 -21.86 24.31 22.85
N ALA A 638 -22.01 25.24 23.78
CA ALA A 638 -23.26 25.49 24.48
C ALA A 638 -24.30 26.13 23.55
N SER A 639 -25.55 25.67 23.66
CA SER A 639 -26.69 26.37 23.09
C SER A 639 -27.46 27.12 24.17
N ARG A 640 -27.60 28.44 23.94
CA ARG A 640 -28.43 29.46 24.63
C ARG A 640 -27.82 30.23 25.81
N SER A 641 -27.57 31.51 25.49
CA SER A 641 -27.93 32.71 26.25
C SER A 641 -27.75 32.67 27.77
N THR A 642 -26.52 32.48 28.22
CA THR A 642 -25.80 33.38 29.14
C THR A 642 -24.47 32.70 29.45
N ASN A 643 -23.39 33.18 28.81
CA ASN A 643 -21.99 32.81 29.07
C ASN A 643 -21.68 31.30 29.15
N PRO A 644 -21.12 30.72 28.07
CA PRO A 644 -19.78 30.16 28.25
C PRO A 644 -18.86 30.39 27.04
N SER A 645 -17.61 30.71 27.35
CA SER A 645 -16.50 30.83 26.40
C SER A 645 -15.80 29.48 26.25
N THR A 646 -15.84 28.88 25.07
CA THR A 646 -15.07 27.67 24.77
C THR A 646 -14.11 27.99 23.65
N ALA A 647 -12.84 27.59 23.74
CA ALA A 647 -11.89 28.00 22.72
C ALA A 647 -11.66 26.95 21.65
N ARG A 648 -11.58 27.38 20.40
CA ARG A 648 -11.09 26.58 19.29
C ARG A 648 -9.63 26.90 18.97
N THR A 649 -8.87 25.84 18.73
CA THR A 649 -7.59 25.86 18.04
C THR A 649 -7.83 25.98 16.54
N SER A 650 -7.31 27.02 15.89
CA SER A 650 -6.99 26.94 14.46
C SER A 650 -5.47 26.84 14.33
N VAL A 651 -4.98 25.70 13.86
CA VAL A 651 -3.56 25.46 13.60
C VAL A 651 -3.33 25.70 12.11
N TRP A 652 -2.42 26.62 11.77
CA TRP A 652 -1.88 26.70 10.42
C TRP A 652 -0.67 25.78 10.33
N PRO A 653 -0.49 25.04 9.21
CA PRO A 653 0.58 24.06 9.09
C PRO A 653 1.96 24.71 9.25
N ILE A 654 2.91 23.93 9.78
CA ILE A 654 4.31 24.29 9.82
C ILE A 654 4.79 24.46 8.38
N SER A 655 5.30 25.65 8.03
CA SER A 655 5.90 25.89 6.72
C SER A 655 7.42 25.92 6.85
N SER A 656 8.13 25.14 6.04
CA SER A 656 9.57 25.24 5.90
C SER A 656 9.89 26.09 4.66
N ARG A 657 10.78 27.08 4.81
CA ARG A 657 11.39 27.79 3.68
C ARG A 657 12.87 27.43 3.63
N PRO A 658 13.40 26.99 2.48
CA PRO A 658 14.84 26.90 2.28
C PRO A 658 15.45 28.30 2.45
N LYS A 659 16.54 28.43 3.21
CA LYS A 659 17.39 29.62 3.10
C LYS A 659 18.10 29.54 1.76
N ALA A 660 18.09 30.63 1.00
CA ALA A 660 18.84 30.74 -0.25
C ALA A 660 20.34 30.62 0.06
N ALA A 661 20.87 29.40 0.01
CA ALA A 661 22.29 29.09 0.09
C ALA A 661 22.65 28.21 -1.12
N ALA A 662 23.17 28.91 -2.12
CA ALA A 662 23.96 28.47 -3.27
C ALA A 662 24.22 26.96 -3.46
N ASN A 663 23.76 26.46 -4.61
CA ASN A 663 24.53 25.70 -5.59
C ASN A 663 25.96 25.33 -5.16
N ARG A 664 26.14 24.23 -4.43
CA ARG A 664 27.45 23.57 -4.24
C ARG A 664 27.35 22.05 -4.13
N THR A 665 26.76 21.44 -5.15
CA THR A 665 27.16 20.12 -5.68
C THR A 665 26.74 20.10 -7.15
N GLY A 666 27.57 20.72 -8.00
CA GLY A 666 27.26 20.92 -9.40
C GLY A 666 27.51 19.68 -10.24
N LEU A 667 26.56 19.36 -11.12
CA LEU A 667 26.88 19.12 -12.52
C LEU A 667 25.79 19.73 -13.43
N VAL A 668 26.20 20.87 -13.99
CA VAL A 668 25.95 21.43 -15.33
C VAL A 668 24.52 21.77 -15.75
N ARG A 669 24.17 23.05 -15.56
CA ARG A 669 23.42 23.82 -16.57
C ARG A 669 24.35 24.17 -17.74
N SER A 670 23.89 24.00 -18.98
CA SER A 670 24.21 24.95 -20.06
C SER A 670 23.16 24.94 -21.17
N ARG A 671 22.51 26.10 -21.31
CA ARG A 671 21.69 26.64 -22.42
C ARG A 671 20.33 26.02 -22.69
#